data_AF-A0A088RWS5-F1
#
_entry.id   AF-A0A088RWS5-F1
#
_cell.length_a   1.000
_cell.length_b   1.000
_cell.length_c   1.000
_cell.angle_alpha   90.00
_cell.angle_beta   90.00
_cell.angle_gamma   90.00
#
_symmetry.space_group_name_H-M   'P 1'
#
loop_
_entity.id
_entity.type
_entity.pdbx_description
1 polymer ?
#
loop_
_entity_poly.entity_id
_entity_poly.type
_entity_poly.pdbx_seq_one_letter_code
_entity_poly.pdbx_strand_id
1 'polypeptide(L)'
;MSPIKSSYVLGSDPDLEKAVREGTVVIGRVNVFRNYSTNLSFVRSSRLPCDVVLNSAELRGPALHSDVVAVELLPLTQWQLVPNAVSTASDLGDNASDAKTDSGLRAMPSTLPDGRHIAQLIAPETTAAILQNASAEVSLAVQMGAPSSYEWPSEKRPLGRVIRILERHLPRLHVARIADNQVQPGQGLRESYYYRFRPFNQLYPQLAVQGCDIMAPYHANIGMSLFSLALQQGEKGDVHTAPRMGNVLLCKVHSFLGDASTMAVAHHAICTSCNVPNEPFSEEAEACVAKDFTIPSAAELADMGRRDLRESEFVLTIDPATARDLDDALSIKPRKDGGYHVGVHIADVSYFVLPRTALDEEAQRRSNSTYLVDRVIPMLPSRLSEQYCSLNPGEDKFAFSGLFEFDRDGHLIPEGETGEKCEWFGQSVIRSRCRLAYEQAQKILDNDPVELDVAQAAFDLGISEEAARNKVKQSIKNLFKLANKLREQSLRDGRVVIGNIRLGFHFEKNEVNSPPVSFSVHQQIQANWLVEEFMLLANQRVAQKIVQFIPNGALLRRHKPPNPRKMDLLREALSSRGLPTCGSSGQELQRMLDIIMKDHQGDFYTVCELVKYSLMAAEYIANDPTEKDIRSHFAVAAPWYTHFTSPIRRYCDLMVHRQLLVALELEQRMEEAQLAMPRAPHLAVERRPEDDIFDPTRVVDVSTLKTRELFYPHSELQNIVAHANECRLNSRSAGDMSLEYSLCLYLLALQKRAKEEPALPQHLYTTANIVKMTEGSFLLYSAEIASEVEVGFNDTHQRFRYQRLLGTGDADAKPAAESAIDAKAKAHARKKGGKSDMPHRGAEEGKKSLPHVSGAPTKVVAQVSWAPHPVTGEDVIEVFDLFTEFVVLLEVTTKQGRLSLDMQLLPPWEREAARCVCPKVPTSLVETL
;
A
#
# COMPACT_ATOMS: atom_id res chain seq x y z
N MET A 1 1.98 8.84 26.54
CA MET A 1 1.10 10.03 26.52
C MET A 1 -0.25 9.64 25.95
N SER A 2 -1.30 9.60 26.78
CA SER A 2 -2.60 8.99 26.41
C SER A 2 -3.52 9.96 25.65
N PRO A 3 -4.35 9.49 24.70
CA PRO A 3 -5.36 10.32 24.03
C PRO A 3 -6.41 10.88 25.01
N ILE A 4 -7.09 11.95 24.60
CA ILE A 4 -8.14 12.62 25.38
C ILE A 4 -9.34 11.67 25.48
N LYS A 5 -9.51 10.95 26.59
CA LYS A 5 -10.69 10.10 26.80
C LYS A 5 -11.78 10.87 27.55
N SER A 6 -12.67 11.55 26.83
CA SER A 6 -14.02 11.82 27.33
C SER A 6 -14.89 10.62 26.96
N SER A 7 -14.97 9.62 27.84
CA SER A 7 -15.77 8.42 27.61
C SER A 7 -17.19 8.65 28.12
N TYR A 8 -18.18 8.42 27.27
CA TYR A 8 -19.58 8.36 27.68
C TYR A 8 -19.78 7.38 28.84
N VAL A 9 -20.57 7.78 29.84
CA VAL A 9 -20.91 6.95 31.00
C VAL A 9 -22.33 6.40 30.81
N LEU A 10 -22.49 5.07 30.86
CA LEU A 10 -23.80 4.42 30.80
C LEU A 10 -24.74 4.95 31.89
N GLY A 11 -26.00 5.16 31.52
CA GLY A 11 -27.04 5.75 32.35
C GLY A 11 -27.01 7.28 32.42
N SER A 12 -26.03 7.96 31.78
CA SER A 12 -25.95 9.42 31.80
C SER A 12 -26.96 10.13 30.87
N ASP A 13 -27.52 9.41 29.89
CA ASP A 13 -28.54 9.90 28.97
C ASP A 13 -29.57 8.80 28.62
N PRO A 14 -30.63 8.65 29.43
CA PRO A 14 -31.63 7.60 29.23
C PRO A 14 -32.39 7.69 27.90
N ASP A 15 -32.58 8.91 27.37
CA ASP A 15 -33.31 9.13 26.13
C ASP A 15 -32.49 8.68 24.93
N LEU A 16 -31.19 8.99 24.92
CA LEU A 16 -30.26 8.47 23.92
C LEU A 16 -30.19 6.94 23.94
N GLU A 17 -30.05 6.35 25.13
CA GLU A 17 -29.96 4.89 25.27
C GLU A 17 -31.25 4.20 24.83
N LYS A 18 -32.41 4.81 25.10
CA LYS A 18 -33.70 4.36 24.58
C LYS A 18 -33.75 4.43 23.05
N ALA A 19 -33.30 5.52 22.45
CA ALA A 19 -33.27 5.68 21.00
C ALA A 19 -32.32 4.68 20.31
N VAL A 20 -31.17 4.38 20.95
CA VAL A 20 -30.26 3.32 20.51
C VAL A 20 -30.94 1.96 20.58
N ARG A 21 -31.67 1.67 21.67
CA ARG A 21 -32.42 0.42 21.83
C ARG A 21 -33.56 0.25 20.82
N GLU A 22 -34.19 1.34 20.42
CA GLU A 22 -35.23 1.39 19.39
C GLU A 22 -34.66 1.33 17.96
N GLY A 23 -33.34 1.48 17.79
CA GLY A 23 -32.67 1.45 16.49
C GLY A 23 -32.79 2.74 15.67
N THR A 24 -33.37 3.81 16.21
CA THR A 24 -33.46 5.13 15.55
C THR A 24 -32.13 5.88 15.61
N VAL A 25 -31.28 5.54 16.58
CA VAL A 25 -29.92 6.04 16.73
C VAL A 25 -28.94 4.88 16.62
N VAL A 26 -27.86 5.07 15.87
CA VAL A 26 -26.78 4.10 15.73
C VAL A 26 -25.47 4.65 16.26
N ILE A 27 -24.60 3.77 16.72
CA ILE A 27 -23.26 4.12 17.22
C ILE A 27 -22.21 3.64 16.24
N GLY A 28 -21.28 4.53 15.89
CA GLY A 28 -20.13 4.18 15.07
C GLY A 28 -19.05 5.24 15.07
N ARG A 29 -17.99 4.98 14.32
CA ARG A 29 -16.80 5.81 14.21
C ARG A 29 -16.83 6.68 12.95
N VAL A 30 -16.50 7.96 13.09
CA VAL A 30 -16.46 8.93 11.98
C VAL A 30 -15.21 8.76 11.12
N ASN A 31 -15.39 8.61 9.81
CA ASN A 31 -14.35 8.57 8.80
C ASN A 31 -14.52 9.75 7.84
N VAL A 32 -13.57 10.70 7.87
CA VAL A 32 -13.58 11.87 6.99
C VAL A 32 -13.12 11.48 5.59
N PHE A 33 -13.86 11.91 4.55
CA PHE A 33 -13.51 11.59 3.17
C PHE A 33 -12.45 12.56 2.62
N ARG A 34 -11.21 12.07 2.41
CA ARG A 34 -10.04 12.78 1.86
C ARG A 34 -9.59 14.02 2.65
N ASN A 35 -10.46 15.01 2.79
CA ASN A 35 -10.20 16.28 3.46
C ASN A 35 -11.43 16.73 4.26
N TYR A 36 -11.22 17.28 5.45
CA TYR A 36 -12.24 17.80 6.34
C TYR A 36 -13.13 18.88 5.70
N SER A 37 -12.56 19.72 4.83
CA SER A 37 -13.25 20.80 4.12
C SER A 37 -14.30 20.30 3.12
N THR A 38 -14.22 19.01 2.75
CA THR A 38 -15.23 18.38 1.89
C THR A 38 -16.56 18.20 2.60
N ASN A 39 -16.62 18.32 3.94
CA ASN A 39 -17.82 18.07 4.75
C ASN A 39 -18.51 16.73 4.45
N LEU A 40 -17.79 15.80 3.84
CA LEU A 40 -18.25 14.46 3.55
C LEU A 40 -17.54 13.50 4.49
N SER A 41 -18.32 12.70 5.21
CA SER A 41 -17.82 11.75 6.18
C SER A 41 -18.80 10.58 6.30
N PHE A 42 -18.31 9.48 6.87
CA PHE A 42 -19.08 8.25 7.03
C PHE A 42 -18.99 7.80 8.48
N VAL A 43 -20.05 7.18 8.98
CA VAL A 43 -20.04 6.54 10.29
C VAL A 43 -20.08 5.04 10.10
N ARG A 44 -19.02 4.38 10.56
CA ARG A 44 -18.80 2.94 10.42
C ARG A 44 -18.90 2.25 11.77
N SER A 45 -19.50 1.07 11.79
CA SER A 45 -19.43 0.14 12.92
C SER A 45 -19.54 -1.27 12.35
N SER A 46 -18.83 -2.24 12.91
CA SER A 46 -18.97 -3.65 12.50
C SER A 46 -20.38 -4.21 12.77
N ARG A 47 -21.17 -3.51 13.60
CA ARG A 47 -22.59 -3.79 13.83
C ARG A 47 -23.51 -3.25 12.74
N LEU A 48 -23.04 -2.30 11.95
CA LEU A 48 -23.83 -1.70 10.89
C LEU A 48 -23.61 -2.49 9.60
N PRO A 49 -24.67 -2.93 8.91
CA PRO A 49 -24.51 -3.60 7.63
C PRO A 49 -24.05 -2.64 6.54
N CYS A 50 -24.11 -1.32 6.71
CA CYS A 50 -23.50 -0.37 5.80
C CYS A 50 -23.13 0.94 6.51
N ASP A 51 -22.20 1.69 5.93
CA ASP A 51 -21.76 2.99 6.46
C ASP A 51 -22.91 4.03 6.39
N VAL A 52 -23.11 4.80 7.47
CA VAL A 52 -24.06 5.93 7.50
C VAL A 52 -23.40 7.20 6.98
N VAL A 53 -24.08 7.90 6.09
CA VAL A 53 -23.55 9.09 5.40
C VAL A 53 -23.74 10.36 6.22
N LEU A 54 -22.70 11.19 6.26
CA LEU A 54 -22.71 12.57 6.75
C LEU A 54 -22.18 13.50 5.64
N ASN A 55 -23.04 14.15 4.85
CA ASN A 55 -22.64 14.89 3.65
C ASN A 55 -22.74 16.43 3.76
N SER A 56 -22.86 16.95 4.98
CA SER A 56 -22.82 18.38 5.28
C SER A 56 -22.16 18.64 6.63
N ALA A 57 -21.68 19.87 6.85
CA ALA A 57 -21.12 20.29 8.13
C ALA A 57 -22.16 20.27 9.25
N GLU A 58 -23.44 20.51 8.93
CA GLU A 58 -24.55 20.49 9.88
C GLU A 58 -24.87 19.07 10.35
N LEU A 59 -24.81 18.10 9.43
CA LEU A 59 -25.06 16.69 9.74
C LEU A 59 -23.90 16.05 10.52
N ARG A 60 -22.65 16.40 10.18
CA ARG A 60 -21.48 15.93 10.94
C ARG A 60 -21.35 16.64 12.30
N GLY A 61 -21.82 17.88 12.39
CA GLY A 61 -21.66 18.70 13.59
C GLY A 61 -20.18 18.91 13.94
N PRO A 62 -19.82 18.92 15.24
CA PRO A 62 -18.44 19.11 15.70
C PRO A 62 -17.60 17.82 15.70
N ALA A 63 -18.11 16.70 15.15
CA ALA A 63 -17.41 15.44 15.15
C ALA A 63 -16.21 15.46 14.20
N LEU A 64 -15.10 14.90 14.67
CA LEU A 64 -13.83 14.84 13.96
C LEU A 64 -13.56 13.43 13.47
N HIS A 65 -12.53 13.28 12.65
CA HIS A 65 -12.09 11.96 12.21
C HIS A 65 -11.76 11.07 13.43
N SER A 66 -12.20 9.81 13.36
CA SER A 66 -12.06 8.76 14.37
C SER A 66 -12.89 8.93 15.65
N ASP A 67 -13.66 9.99 15.81
CA ASP A 67 -14.59 10.12 16.94
C ASP A 67 -15.65 8.99 16.90
N VAL A 68 -15.98 8.44 18.07
CA VAL A 68 -17.14 7.56 18.24
C VAL A 68 -18.36 8.41 18.53
N VAL A 69 -19.38 8.28 17.70
CA VAL A 69 -20.56 9.15 17.69
C VAL A 69 -21.86 8.35 17.76
N ALA A 70 -22.88 8.97 18.34
CA ALA A 70 -24.27 8.59 18.17
C ALA A 70 -24.86 9.37 17.00
N VAL A 71 -25.47 8.65 16.05
CA VAL A 71 -26.04 9.19 14.83
C VAL A 71 -27.52 8.86 14.76
N GLU A 72 -28.35 9.89 14.73
CA GLU A 72 -29.77 9.76 14.43
C GLU A 72 -29.96 9.53 12.93
N LEU A 73 -30.71 8.49 12.57
CA LEU A 73 -31.04 8.21 11.18
C LEU A 73 -32.13 9.17 10.69
N LEU A 74 -31.88 9.84 9.58
CA LEU A 74 -32.88 10.70 8.95
C LEU A 74 -33.99 9.86 8.28
N PRO A 75 -35.15 10.45 7.94
CA PRO A 75 -36.22 9.72 7.26
C PRO A 75 -35.76 9.07 5.95
N LEU A 76 -36.31 7.90 5.64
CA LEU A 76 -35.99 7.11 4.43
C LEU A 76 -36.17 7.87 3.10
N THR A 77 -36.98 8.93 3.10
CA THR A 77 -37.16 9.83 1.95
C THR A 77 -35.93 10.67 1.64
N GLN A 78 -35.08 10.93 2.63
CA GLN A 78 -33.83 11.68 2.50
C GLN A 78 -32.62 10.79 2.27
N TRP A 79 -32.80 9.47 2.38
CA TRP A 79 -31.76 8.51 2.09
C TRP A 79 -31.45 8.53 0.60
N GLN A 80 -30.18 8.38 0.30
CA GLN A 80 -29.70 8.48 -1.07
C GLN A 80 -29.84 7.14 -1.78
N LEU A 81 -30.23 7.16 -3.06
CA LEU A 81 -30.25 5.94 -3.87
C LEU A 81 -28.81 5.40 -3.98
N VAL A 82 -28.66 4.09 -3.82
CA VAL A 82 -27.42 3.40 -4.20
C VAL A 82 -27.37 3.44 -5.74
N PRO A 83 -26.37 4.08 -6.37
CA PRO A 83 -26.23 4.01 -7.81
C PRO A 83 -26.16 2.53 -8.21
N ASN A 84 -27.01 2.09 -9.14
CA ASN A 84 -26.99 0.72 -9.64
C ASN A 84 -25.55 0.34 -10.02
N ALA A 85 -25.10 -0.86 -9.62
CA ALA A 85 -23.77 -1.42 -9.93
C ALA A 85 -23.47 -1.55 -11.45
N VAL A 86 -24.39 -1.09 -12.30
CA VAL A 86 -24.33 -1.13 -13.76
C VAL A 86 -23.76 0.16 -14.37
N SER A 87 -23.53 1.24 -13.61
CA SER A 87 -22.77 2.40 -14.12
C SER A 87 -21.93 3.03 -13.01
N THR A 88 -20.69 2.55 -12.86
CA THR A 88 -19.74 3.17 -11.92
C THR A 88 -18.37 3.25 -12.58
N ALA A 89 -18.19 4.31 -13.35
CA ALA A 89 -16.92 4.93 -13.68
C ALA A 89 -17.18 6.42 -13.74
N SER A 90 -17.74 6.98 -12.67
CA SER A 90 -17.98 8.40 -12.53
C SER A 90 -17.93 8.81 -11.06
N ASP A 91 -17.50 10.04 -10.82
CA ASP A 91 -17.60 10.82 -9.58
C ASP A 91 -16.59 10.51 -8.44
N LEU A 92 -15.71 11.40 -7.99
CA LEU A 92 -15.42 12.81 -8.25
C LEU A 92 -13.98 13.10 -7.78
N GLY A 93 -13.21 13.82 -8.60
CA GLY A 93 -12.33 14.88 -8.12
C GLY A 93 -13.02 16.20 -8.46
N ASP A 94 -13.16 17.12 -7.50
CA ASP A 94 -12.93 18.54 -7.79
C ASP A 94 -12.97 19.47 -6.58
N ASN A 95 -12.25 20.57 -6.76
CA ASN A 95 -12.05 21.67 -5.85
C ASN A 95 -13.32 22.49 -5.57
N ALA A 96 -13.25 23.18 -4.43
CA ALA A 96 -14.23 24.14 -3.95
C ALA A 96 -14.26 25.44 -4.78
N SER A 97 -15.28 25.59 -5.63
CA SER A 97 -15.93 26.84 -6.10
C SER A 97 -16.88 26.42 -7.24
N ASP A 98 -18.18 26.70 -7.33
CA ASP A 98 -19.04 27.75 -6.79
C ASP A 98 -20.53 27.37 -6.98
N ALA A 99 -21.39 27.98 -6.16
CA ALA A 99 -22.78 28.41 -6.43
C ALA A 99 -23.95 27.42 -6.71
N LYS A 100 -24.88 27.44 -5.72
CA LYS A 100 -26.36 27.59 -5.85
C LYS A 100 -27.20 26.39 -6.32
N THR A 101 -27.34 25.41 -5.44
CA THR A 101 -28.67 24.87 -5.07
C THR A 101 -28.74 24.75 -3.54
N ASP A 102 -29.76 25.37 -2.97
CA ASP A 102 -29.94 25.64 -1.54
C ASP A 102 -30.42 24.39 -0.77
N SER A 103 -29.59 23.35 -0.72
CA SER A 103 -29.86 22.16 0.11
C SER A 103 -28.70 21.74 1.03
N GLY A 104 -27.48 22.27 0.84
CA GLY A 104 -26.32 21.97 1.69
C GLY A 104 -25.81 20.51 1.65
N LEU A 105 -26.45 19.64 0.88
CA LEU A 105 -26.17 18.21 0.77
C LEU A 105 -25.19 17.95 -0.40
N ARG A 106 -24.05 17.30 -0.14
CA ARG A 106 -23.10 16.90 -1.19
C ARG A 106 -23.39 15.51 -1.77
N ALA A 107 -23.01 15.32 -3.03
CA ALA A 107 -23.08 14.04 -3.74
C ALA A 107 -22.07 13.02 -3.20
N MET A 108 -22.44 11.74 -3.24
CA MET A 108 -21.69 10.64 -2.64
C MET A 108 -20.72 9.98 -3.63
N PRO A 109 -19.48 9.67 -3.22
CA PRO A 109 -18.54 8.88 -4.01
C PRO A 109 -18.93 7.40 -4.02
N SER A 110 -18.46 6.67 -5.03
CA SER A 110 -18.68 5.21 -5.17
C SER A 110 -17.64 4.35 -4.42
N THR A 111 -16.49 4.93 -4.06
CA THR A 111 -15.36 4.30 -3.35
C THR A 111 -14.76 5.23 -2.29
N LEU A 112 -14.17 4.63 -1.26
CA LEU A 112 -13.34 5.32 -0.27
C LEU A 112 -12.00 5.76 -0.88
N PRO A 113 -11.22 6.65 -0.23
CA PRO A 113 -9.92 7.09 -0.72
C PRO A 113 -8.92 5.95 -0.94
N ASP A 114 -9.07 4.83 -0.21
CA ASP A 114 -8.27 3.62 -0.32
C ASP A 114 -8.75 2.62 -1.40
N GLY A 115 -9.77 2.99 -2.18
CA GLY A 115 -10.32 2.19 -3.27
C GLY A 115 -11.34 1.13 -2.84
N ARG A 116 -11.65 0.99 -1.55
CA ARG A 116 -12.74 0.11 -1.10
C ARG A 116 -14.10 0.66 -1.56
N HIS A 117 -14.97 -0.22 -2.05
CA HIS A 117 -16.36 0.18 -2.32
C HIS A 117 -17.07 0.52 -1.01
N ILE A 118 -17.85 1.60 -1.01
CA ILE A 118 -18.63 2.03 0.17
C ILE A 118 -19.82 1.07 0.43
N ALA A 119 -19.84 -0.12 -0.18
CA ALA A 119 -20.99 -1.03 -0.23
C ALA A 119 -20.76 -2.38 0.48
N GLN A 120 -19.81 -2.50 1.42
CA GLN A 120 -19.62 -3.77 2.13
C GLN A 120 -20.78 -4.03 3.10
N LEU A 121 -21.67 -4.93 2.70
CA LEU A 121 -22.74 -5.50 3.52
C LEU A 121 -22.15 -6.47 4.55
N ILE A 122 -22.28 -6.15 5.84
CA ILE A 122 -21.82 -7.02 6.94
C ILE A 122 -22.88 -8.09 7.25
N ALA A 123 -22.41 -9.32 7.49
CA ALA A 123 -23.20 -10.49 7.85
C ALA A 123 -23.73 -10.43 9.31
N PRO A 124 -24.84 -11.12 9.62
CA PRO A 124 -25.35 -11.20 10.99
C PRO A 124 -24.46 -12.10 11.86
N GLU A 125 -23.74 -11.50 12.82
CA GLU A 125 -22.95 -12.25 13.81
C GLU A 125 -23.69 -12.46 15.14
N THR A 126 -23.41 -13.58 15.81
CA THR A 126 -23.98 -13.99 17.09
C THR A 126 -23.47 -13.13 18.27
N THR A 127 -24.38 -12.57 19.06
CA THR A 127 -24.16 -11.53 20.07
C THR A 127 -23.10 -11.84 21.15
N ALA A 128 -22.89 -13.12 21.48
CA ALA A 128 -22.02 -13.53 22.59
C ALA A 128 -20.51 -13.45 22.29
N ALA A 129 -20.08 -13.73 21.05
CA ALA A 129 -18.67 -13.66 20.64
C ALA A 129 -18.20 -12.21 20.41
N ILE A 130 -19.13 -11.33 20.01
CA ILE A 130 -18.85 -9.92 19.74
C ILE A 130 -18.42 -9.20 21.02
N LEU A 131 -19.04 -9.53 22.16
CA LEU A 131 -18.81 -8.82 23.43
C LEU A 131 -17.40 -9.01 24.02
N GLN A 132 -16.70 -10.10 23.70
CA GLN A 132 -15.36 -10.36 24.24
C GLN A 132 -14.26 -9.55 23.54
N ASN A 133 -14.47 -9.15 22.26
CA ASN A 133 -13.46 -8.51 21.40
C ASN A 133 -13.99 -7.26 20.67
N ALA A 134 -15.04 -6.63 21.19
CA ALA A 134 -15.71 -5.51 20.57
C ALA A 134 -14.87 -4.22 20.66
N SER A 135 -14.81 -3.47 19.55
CA SER A 135 -14.33 -2.08 19.58
C SER A 135 -15.20 -1.22 20.52
N ALA A 136 -14.70 -0.07 20.95
CA ALA A 136 -15.39 0.79 21.91
C ALA A 136 -16.82 1.15 21.45
N GLU A 137 -17.00 1.49 20.17
CA GLU A 137 -18.31 1.80 19.59
C GLU A 137 -19.28 0.59 19.60
N VAL A 138 -18.77 -0.61 19.38
CA VAL A 138 -19.57 -1.85 19.38
C VAL A 138 -19.96 -2.23 20.81
N SER A 139 -19.02 -2.13 21.74
CA SER A 139 -19.23 -2.38 23.17
C SER A 139 -20.30 -1.45 23.72
N LEU A 140 -20.19 -0.15 23.42
CA LEU A 140 -21.14 0.84 23.85
C LEU A 140 -22.53 0.62 23.25
N ALA A 141 -22.61 0.27 21.96
CA ALA A 141 -23.87 -0.08 21.31
C ALA A 141 -24.57 -1.25 22.02
N VAL A 142 -23.85 -2.33 22.38
CA VAL A 142 -24.47 -3.43 23.14
C VAL A 142 -24.97 -2.96 24.48
N GLN A 143 -24.13 -2.24 25.21
CA GLN A 143 -24.43 -1.84 26.58
C GLN A 143 -25.65 -0.93 26.65
N MET A 144 -25.87 -0.08 25.65
CA MET A 144 -27.08 0.75 25.51
C MET A 144 -28.33 -0.05 25.08
N GLY A 145 -28.14 -1.28 24.60
CA GLY A 145 -29.22 -2.17 24.18
C GLY A 145 -29.55 -2.09 22.69
N ALA A 146 -28.61 -1.70 21.83
CA ALA A 146 -28.82 -1.63 20.38
C ALA A 146 -29.38 -2.95 19.83
N PRO A 147 -30.34 -2.89 18.89
CA PRO A 147 -30.95 -4.09 18.33
C PRO A 147 -29.91 -4.97 17.62
N SER A 148 -30.09 -6.29 17.72
CA SER A 148 -29.20 -7.28 17.10
C SER A 148 -29.28 -7.31 15.57
N SER A 149 -30.37 -6.81 15.01
CA SER A 149 -30.61 -6.71 13.56
C SER A 149 -31.46 -5.49 13.27
N TYR A 150 -31.13 -4.77 12.20
CA TYR A 150 -31.91 -3.66 11.68
C TYR A 150 -32.13 -3.87 10.19
N GLU A 151 -33.37 -3.72 9.72
CA GLU A 151 -33.71 -3.88 8.31
C GLU A 151 -33.46 -2.57 7.56
N TRP A 152 -32.38 -2.56 6.76
CA TRP A 152 -32.07 -1.45 5.87
C TRP A 152 -32.63 -1.76 4.49
N PRO A 153 -33.35 -0.84 3.84
CA PRO A 153 -33.66 -0.98 2.43
C PRO A 153 -32.37 -1.08 1.61
N SER A 154 -32.17 -2.22 0.96
CA SER A 154 -30.95 -2.56 0.21
C SER A 154 -30.62 -1.59 -0.93
N GLU A 155 -31.62 -0.86 -1.42
CA GLU A 155 -31.51 0.09 -2.53
C GLU A 155 -31.11 1.51 -2.10
N LYS A 156 -31.06 1.79 -0.80
CA LYS A 156 -30.84 3.15 -0.27
C LYS A 156 -29.77 3.18 0.81
N ARG A 157 -28.94 4.22 0.78
CA ARG A 157 -27.92 4.48 1.79
C ARG A 157 -28.47 5.33 2.92
N PRO A 158 -28.23 4.94 4.18
CA PRO A 158 -28.70 5.72 5.31
C PRO A 158 -27.96 7.05 5.41
N LEU A 159 -28.76 8.12 5.52
CA LEU A 159 -28.27 9.46 5.82
C LEU A 159 -28.54 9.71 7.31
N GLY A 160 -27.55 10.24 8.02
CA GLY A 160 -27.65 10.45 9.45
C GLY A 160 -27.20 11.84 9.90
N ARG A 161 -27.53 12.17 11.14
CA ARG A 161 -27.06 13.37 11.84
C ARG A 161 -26.37 12.98 13.14
N VAL A 162 -25.15 13.46 13.35
CA VAL A 162 -24.46 13.31 14.63
C VAL A 162 -25.21 14.12 15.68
N ILE A 163 -25.72 13.42 16.69
CA ILE A 163 -26.42 14.03 17.83
C ILE A 163 -25.54 14.10 19.07
N ARG A 164 -24.55 13.19 19.19
CA ARG A 164 -23.63 13.17 20.33
C ARG A 164 -22.28 12.55 19.97
N ILE A 165 -21.21 13.07 20.57
CA ILE A 165 -19.88 12.46 20.56
C ILE A 165 -19.74 11.66 21.86
N LEU A 166 -19.57 10.36 21.73
CA LEU A 166 -19.52 9.41 22.85
C LEU A 166 -18.09 9.17 23.32
N GLU A 167 -17.14 9.14 22.38
CA GLU A 167 -15.71 9.11 22.65
C GLU A 167 -14.99 9.97 21.63
N ARG A 168 -14.11 10.85 22.11
CA ARG A 168 -13.32 11.73 21.24
C ARG A 168 -11.95 11.10 20.97
N HIS A 169 -11.61 10.90 19.69
CA HIS A 169 -10.32 10.37 19.27
C HIS A 169 -9.56 11.45 18.50
N LEU A 170 -9.03 12.41 19.23
CA LEU A 170 -8.33 13.55 18.67
C LEU A 170 -6.86 13.56 19.15
N PRO A 171 -5.88 13.54 18.23
CA PRO A 171 -4.49 13.76 18.60
C PRO A 171 -4.34 15.09 19.33
N ARG A 172 -3.62 15.10 20.46
CA ARG A 172 -3.42 16.33 21.24
C ARG A 172 -2.54 17.35 20.51
N LEU A 173 -1.63 16.87 19.68
CA LEU A 173 -0.68 17.65 18.90
C LEU A 173 -0.99 17.51 17.41
N HIS A 174 -0.92 18.63 16.71
CA HIS A 174 -1.07 18.69 15.26
C HIS A 174 0.13 19.39 14.64
N VAL A 175 0.74 18.76 13.64
CA VAL A 175 1.70 19.45 12.77
C VAL A 175 0.93 20.33 11.81
N ALA A 176 1.25 21.62 11.79
CA ALA A 176 0.56 22.61 10.99
C ALA A 176 1.49 23.74 10.57
N ARG A 177 1.10 24.46 9.52
CA ARG A 177 1.74 25.71 9.09
C ARG A 177 0.71 26.83 9.05
N ILE A 178 1.18 28.08 9.05
CA ILE A 178 0.28 29.21 8.87
C ILE A 178 -0.40 29.12 7.50
N ALA A 179 -1.69 29.45 7.43
CA ALA A 179 -2.43 29.43 6.18
C ALA A 179 -1.89 30.50 5.22
N ASP A 180 -1.94 30.22 3.92
CA ASP A 180 -1.46 31.16 2.90
C ASP A 180 -2.15 32.52 3.02
N ASN A 181 -1.42 33.59 2.71
CA ASN A 181 -1.87 34.98 2.71
C ASN A 181 -2.35 35.52 4.08
N GLN A 182 -2.09 34.82 5.19
CA GLN A 182 -2.40 35.33 6.55
C GLN A 182 -1.41 36.41 7.02
N VAL A 183 -0.17 36.37 6.52
CA VAL A 183 0.93 37.26 6.91
C VAL A 183 1.67 37.68 5.66
N GLN A 184 1.86 38.99 5.46
CA GLN A 184 2.70 39.48 4.36
C GLN A 184 4.18 39.41 4.73
N PRO A 185 5.09 39.20 3.76
CA PRO A 185 6.53 39.20 4.00
C PRO A 185 6.97 40.48 4.74
N GLY A 186 7.68 40.32 5.87
CA GLY A 186 8.19 41.44 6.67
C GLY A 186 7.18 42.09 7.63
N GLN A 187 5.92 41.67 7.63
CA GLN A 187 4.92 42.14 8.59
C GLN A 187 4.94 41.29 9.87
N GLY A 188 5.16 41.91 11.03
CA GLY A 188 5.08 41.24 12.33
C GLY A 188 3.64 40.81 12.68
N LEU A 189 3.52 39.83 13.58
CA LEU A 189 2.21 39.37 14.06
C LEU A 189 1.60 40.30 15.10
N ARG A 190 0.27 40.46 15.05
CA ARG A 190 -0.49 41.19 16.06
C ARG A 190 -0.80 40.26 17.23
N GLU A 191 -0.41 40.65 18.44
CA GLU A 191 -0.53 39.82 19.65
C GLU A 191 -1.95 39.32 19.93
N SER A 192 -2.96 40.18 19.76
CA SER A 192 -4.35 39.86 20.07
C SER A 192 -5.13 39.24 18.90
N TYR A 193 -4.47 38.97 17.77
CA TYR A 193 -5.13 38.45 16.57
C TYR A 193 -4.95 36.93 16.47
N TYR A 194 -5.98 36.22 16.01
CA TYR A 194 -5.92 34.79 15.74
C TYR A 194 -5.55 34.52 14.29
N TYR A 195 -4.45 33.80 14.10
CA TYR A 195 -3.96 33.40 12.78
C TYR A 195 -4.44 31.98 12.47
N ARG A 196 -4.91 31.76 11.23
CA ARG A 196 -5.30 30.43 10.77
C ARG A 196 -4.08 29.60 10.45
N PHE A 197 -4.10 28.35 10.91
CA PHE A 197 -3.12 27.33 10.59
C PHE A 197 -3.82 26.20 9.82
N ARG A 198 -3.14 25.68 8.81
CA ARG A 198 -3.58 24.50 8.07
C ARG A 198 -2.85 23.28 8.66
N PRO A 199 -3.59 22.29 9.19
CA PRO A 199 -2.96 21.04 9.60
C PRO A 199 -2.40 20.30 8.39
N PHE A 200 -1.29 19.59 8.58
CA PHE A 200 -0.71 18.74 7.55
C PHE A 200 -1.57 17.51 7.29
N ASN A 201 -2.18 16.96 8.35
CA ASN A 201 -3.22 15.95 8.21
C ASN A 201 -4.56 16.62 7.85
N GLN A 202 -4.99 16.44 6.60
CA GLN A 202 -6.17 17.09 6.03
C GLN A 202 -7.50 16.54 6.55
N LEU A 203 -7.47 15.43 7.30
CA LEU A 203 -8.67 14.87 7.91
C LEU A 203 -9.18 15.73 9.09
N TYR A 204 -8.42 16.74 9.50
CA TYR A 204 -8.75 17.67 10.58
C TYR A 204 -9.07 19.09 10.06
N PRO A 205 -9.91 19.85 10.77
CA PRO A 205 -10.22 21.25 10.45
C PRO A 205 -9.01 22.17 10.56
N GLN A 206 -9.17 23.38 10.04
CA GLN A 206 -8.22 24.46 10.31
C GLN A 206 -8.07 24.70 11.81
N LEU A 207 -6.87 25.12 12.19
CA LEU A 207 -6.47 25.44 13.55
C LEU A 207 -6.31 26.96 13.68
N ALA A 208 -6.42 27.49 14.88
CA ALA A 208 -6.19 28.91 15.17
C ALA A 208 -5.19 29.04 16.32
N VAL A 209 -4.23 29.93 16.14
CA VAL A 209 -3.22 30.26 17.14
C VAL A 209 -3.23 31.76 17.35
N GLN A 210 -3.14 32.20 18.60
CA GLN A 210 -3.09 33.62 18.92
C GLN A 210 -1.68 34.17 18.60
N GLY A 211 -1.59 35.38 18.04
CA GLY A 211 -0.32 35.97 17.63
C GLY A 211 0.72 36.08 18.75
N CYS A 212 0.30 36.27 20.00
CA CYS A 212 1.19 36.29 21.17
C CYS A 212 1.88 34.95 21.46
N ASP A 213 1.30 33.83 21.01
CA ASP A 213 1.88 32.49 21.19
C ASP A 213 2.98 32.21 20.15
N ILE A 214 3.12 33.06 19.13
CA ILE A 214 4.10 32.89 18.06
C ILE A 214 5.25 33.87 18.29
N MET A 215 6.40 33.34 18.72
CA MET A 215 7.57 34.15 19.07
C MET A 215 8.11 34.93 17.87
N ALA A 216 8.57 36.16 18.11
CA ALA A 216 9.12 37.07 17.09
C ALA A 216 10.20 36.46 16.17
N PRO A 217 11.14 35.61 16.66
CA PRO A 217 12.14 34.97 15.80
C PRO A 217 11.54 34.12 14.67
N TYR A 218 10.31 33.63 14.82
CA TYR A 218 9.64 32.78 13.83
C TYR A 218 8.92 33.58 12.74
N HIS A 219 8.78 34.90 12.89
CA HIS A 219 7.97 35.73 11.98
C HIS A 219 8.61 35.87 10.59
N ALA A 220 9.94 35.85 10.50
CA ALA A 220 10.67 36.13 9.26
C ALA A 220 10.38 35.12 8.14
N ASN A 221 10.16 33.85 8.48
CA ASN A 221 9.90 32.77 7.51
C ASN A 221 8.69 31.92 7.89
N ILE A 222 7.67 32.56 8.46
CA ILE A 222 6.52 31.87 9.06
C ILE A 222 5.71 31.07 8.03
N GLY A 223 5.70 31.49 6.76
CA GLY A 223 4.96 30.83 5.68
C GLY A 223 5.45 29.40 5.37
N MET A 224 6.77 29.17 5.49
CA MET A 224 7.41 27.87 5.28
C MET A 224 7.71 27.14 6.60
N SER A 225 7.40 27.76 7.74
CA SER A 225 7.66 27.17 9.05
C SER A 225 6.57 26.19 9.46
N LEU A 226 6.98 25.01 9.94
CA LEU A 226 6.09 24.04 10.56
C LEU A 226 6.12 24.16 12.09
N PHE A 227 4.94 23.99 12.68
CA PHE A 227 4.71 24.07 14.12
C PHE A 227 4.01 22.81 14.58
N SER A 228 4.38 22.33 15.77
CA SER A 228 3.55 21.43 16.54
C SER A 228 2.60 22.29 17.38
N LEU A 229 1.30 22.10 17.18
CA LEU A 229 0.25 22.85 17.83
C LEU A 229 -0.51 21.97 18.81
N ALA A 230 -0.58 22.39 20.07
CA ALA A 230 -1.36 21.72 21.09
C ALA A 230 -2.77 22.29 21.15
N LEU A 231 -3.78 21.42 21.08
CA LEU A 231 -5.17 21.82 21.25
C LEU A 231 -5.44 22.37 22.65
N GLN A 232 -6.21 23.46 22.73
CA GLN A 232 -6.73 23.97 23.99
C GLN A 232 -8.00 23.22 24.39
N GLN A 233 -8.03 22.78 25.65
CA GLN A 233 -9.14 22.02 26.22
C GLN A 233 -9.73 22.76 27.42
N GLY A 234 -11.04 22.60 27.61
CA GLY A 234 -11.74 22.98 28.83
C GLY A 234 -11.61 21.91 29.92
N GLU A 235 -12.07 22.22 31.14
CA GLU A 235 -11.97 21.34 32.32
C GLU A 235 -12.65 19.97 32.15
N LYS A 236 -13.60 19.86 31.22
CA LYS A 236 -14.34 18.62 30.89
C LYS A 236 -13.80 17.87 29.66
N GLY A 237 -12.68 18.33 29.08
CA GLY A 237 -12.11 17.75 27.85
C GLY A 237 -12.74 18.30 26.56
N ASP A 238 -13.65 19.26 26.65
CA ASP A 238 -14.22 19.94 25.49
C ASP A 238 -13.14 20.74 24.74
N VAL A 239 -13.13 20.65 23.41
CA VAL A 239 -12.15 21.35 22.58
C VAL A 239 -12.67 22.75 22.30
N HIS A 240 -11.84 23.76 22.58
CA HIS A 240 -12.20 25.15 22.35
C HIS A 240 -12.14 25.52 20.87
N THR A 241 -13.07 26.35 20.40
CA THR A 241 -13.01 26.98 19.07
C THR A 241 -12.57 28.43 19.18
N ALA A 242 -11.91 28.94 18.14
CA ALA A 242 -11.44 30.32 18.15
C ALA A 242 -12.62 31.31 18.06
N PRO A 243 -12.62 32.38 18.88
CA PRO A 243 -13.69 33.38 18.88
C PRO A 243 -13.92 33.96 17.48
N ARG A 244 -15.18 33.95 17.02
CA ARG A 244 -15.61 34.52 15.72
C ARG A 244 -14.99 33.85 14.48
N MET A 245 -14.41 32.65 14.61
CA MET A 245 -13.81 31.90 13.49
C MET A 245 -14.57 30.60 13.13
N GLY A 246 -15.74 30.37 13.72
CA GLY A 246 -16.56 29.18 13.44
C GLY A 246 -15.95 27.90 14.01
N ASN A 247 -15.91 26.82 13.22
CA ASN A 247 -15.42 25.50 13.64
C ASN A 247 -13.88 25.34 13.59
N VAL A 248 -13.14 26.44 13.73
CA VAL A 248 -11.68 26.45 13.75
C VAL A 248 -11.21 26.14 15.17
N LEU A 249 -10.44 25.06 15.35
CA LEU A 249 -10.01 24.60 16.67
C LEU A 249 -8.93 25.52 17.23
N LEU A 250 -9.06 25.90 18.50
CA LEU A 250 -8.12 26.77 19.17
C LEU A 250 -6.93 25.95 19.70
N CYS A 251 -5.73 26.41 19.35
CA CYS A 251 -4.47 25.78 19.71
C CYS A 251 -3.49 26.78 20.35
N LYS A 252 -2.49 26.24 21.05
CA LYS A 252 -1.26 26.93 21.45
C LYS A 252 -0.09 26.36 20.67
N VAL A 253 0.94 27.17 20.47
CA VAL A 253 2.23 26.67 19.97
C VAL A 253 2.82 25.76 21.04
N HIS A 254 3.02 24.48 20.70
CA HIS A 254 3.75 23.53 21.55
C HIS A 254 5.24 23.61 21.27
N SER A 255 5.62 23.55 19.98
CA SER A 255 7.01 23.69 19.55
C SER A 255 7.10 24.17 18.10
N PHE A 256 8.20 24.85 17.80
CA PHE A 256 8.63 25.14 16.43
C PHE A 256 9.40 23.95 15.88
N LEU A 257 8.96 23.38 14.76
CA LEU A 257 9.59 22.20 14.17
C LEU A 257 10.73 22.58 13.21
N GLY A 258 10.58 23.69 12.49
CA GLY A 258 11.58 24.19 11.55
C GLY A 258 10.99 24.55 10.19
N ASP A 259 11.88 24.80 9.23
CA ASP A 259 11.52 25.12 7.86
C ASP A 259 11.13 23.83 7.09
N ALA A 260 10.00 23.87 6.39
CA ALA A 260 9.47 22.77 5.59
C ALA A 260 10.37 22.34 4.42
N SER A 261 11.37 23.14 4.04
CA SER A 261 12.41 22.78 3.08
C SER A 261 13.50 21.88 3.66
N THR A 262 13.59 21.75 4.99
CA THR A 262 14.54 20.81 5.60
C THR A 262 13.97 19.40 5.59
N MET A 263 14.79 18.42 5.19
CA MET A 263 14.35 17.03 5.01
C MET A 263 13.78 16.42 6.29
N ALA A 264 14.41 16.65 7.44
CA ALA A 264 13.93 16.13 8.72
C ALA A 264 12.53 16.63 9.09
N VAL A 265 12.26 17.92 8.85
CA VAL A 265 10.97 18.56 9.18
C VAL A 265 9.90 18.13 8.18
N ALA A 266 10.24 18.08 6.89
CA ALA A 266 9.35 17.57 5.84
C ALA A 266 8.94 16.12 6.11
N HIS A 267 9.88 15.24 6.44
CA HIS A 267 9.61 13.84 6.75
C HIS A 267 8.74 13.68 8.01
N HIS A 268 8.97 14.49 9.05
CA HIS A 268 8.09 14.48 10.22
C HIS A 268 6.64 14.89 9.85
N ALA A 269 6.50 15.88 8.96
CA ALA A 269 5.21 16.34 8.47
C ALA A 269 4.52 15.29 7.58
N ILE A 270 5.27 14.62 6.69
CA ILE A 270 4.79 13.51 5.85
C ILE A 270 4.25 12.39 6.73
N CYS A 271 5.02 11.92 7.72
CA CYS A 271 4.55 10.89 8.66
C CYS A 271 3.25 11.32 9.35
N THR A 272 3.15 12.57 9.80
CA THR A 272 1.93 13.08 10.46
C THR A 272 0.74 13.11 9.50
N SER A 273 0.94 13.52 8.24
CA SER A 273 -0.13 13.55 7.23
C SER A 273 -0.63 12.16 6.86
N CYS A 274 0.26 11.17 6.86
CA CYS A 274 -0.06 9.79 6.56
C CYS A 274 -0.46 8.98 7.80
N ASN A 275 -0.60 9.58 8.99
CA ASN A 275 -0.89 8.87 10.23
C ASN A 275 0.11 7.74 10.54
N VAL A 276 1.41 7.99 10.27
CA VAL A 276 2.53 7.10 10.62
C VAL A 276 3.08 7.52 11.98
N PRO A 277 2.99 6.67 13.03
CA PRO A 277 3.57 6.96 14.33
C PRO A 277 5.08 7.12 14.26
N ASN A 278 5.60 8.31 14.56
CA ASN A 278 7.03 8.62 14.49
C ASN A 278 7.61 9.19 15.79
N GLU A 279 6.82 9.18 16.85
CA GLU A 279 7.24 9.44 18.22
C GLU A 279 8.18 8.35 18.75
N PRO A 280 9.01 8.66 19.77
CA PRO A 280 9.76 7.65 20.51
C PRO A 280 8.85 6.56 21.10
N PHE A 281 9.41 5.38 21.33
CA PHE A 281 8.73 4.31 22.07
C PHE A 281 8.40 4.77 23.49
N SER A 282 7.30 4.27 24.06
CA SER A 282 6.92 4.60 25.44
C SER A 282 7.88 3.96 26.43
N GLU A 283 7.98 4.53 27.64
CA GLU A 283 8.81 3.99 28.70
C GLU A 283 8.39 2.56 29.07
N GLU A 284 7.08 2.26 29.02
CA GLU A 284 6.54 0.93 29.29
C GLU A 284 6.95 -0.10 28.21
N ALA A 285 6.94 0.29 26.93
CA ALA A 285 7.38 -0.57 25.84
C ALA A 285 8.90 -0.82 25.88
N GLU A 286 9.69 0.22 26.16
CA GLU A 286 11.14 0.11 26.34
C GLU A 286 11.50 -0.77 27.55
N ALA A 287 10.73 -0.70 28.63
CA ALA A 287 10.93 -1.52 29.83
C ALA A 287 10.72 -3.03 29.58
N CYS A 288 9.95 -3.41 28.54
CA CYS A 288 9.81 -4.80 28.14
C CYS A 288 11.04 -5.35 27.42
N VAL A 289 11.95 -4.49 26.95
CA VAL A 289 13.17 -4.93 26.25
C VAL A 289 14.27 -5.25 27.26
N ALA A 290 14.74 -6.49 27.23
CA ALA A 290 15.82 -6.94 28.11
C ALA A 290 17.07 -6.06 27.95
N LYS A 291 17.67 -5.66 29.07
CA LYS A 291 18.89 -4.85 29.08
C LYS A 291 20.14 -5.61 28.67
N ASP A 292 20.14 -6.93 28.72
CA ASP A 292 21.20 -7.79 28.23
C ASP A 292 20.54 -9.11 27.86
N PHE A 293 21.00 -9.73 26.77
CA PHE A 293 20.51 -11.01 26.31
C PHE A 293 21.66 -11.82 25.75
N THR A 294 21.76 -13.07 26.20
CA THR A 294 22.72 -14.05 25.72
C THR A 294 21.99 -15.32 25.38
N ILE A 295 22.42 -15.96 24.29
CA ILE A 295 21.86 -17.24 23.87
C ILE A 295 22.16 -18.32 24.93
N PRO A 296 21.14 -19.08 25.38
CA PRO A 296 21.33 -20.16 26.36
C PRO A 296 22.27 -21.27 25.89
N SER A 297 22.72 -22.09 26.84
CA SER A 297 23.53 -23.28 26.57
C SER A 297 22.77 -24.33 25.74
N ALA A 298 23.49 -25.24 25.08
CA ALA A 298 22.86 -26.27 24.24
C ALA A 298 21.84 -27.15 24.99
N ALA A 299 22.06 -27.42 26.28
CA ALA A 299 21.12 -28.16 27.12
C ALA A 299 19.82 -27.37 27.35
N GLU A 300 19.93 -26.09 27.70
CA GLU A 300 18.77 -25.20 27.89
C GLU A 300 17.99 -25.00 26.59
N LEU A 301 18.68 -24.90 25.45
CA LEU A 301 18.02 -24.83 24.14
C LEU A 301 17.19 -26.07 23.84
N ALA A 302 17.68 -27.26 24.19
CA ALA A 302 16.94 -28.50 24.04
C ALA A 302 15.70 -28.54 24.95
N ASP A 303 15.83 -28.08 26.20
CA ASP A 303 14.69 -27.97 27.13
C ASP A 303 13.64 -26.96 26.64
N MET A 304 14.07 -25.90 25.95
CA MET A 304 13.19 -24.94 25.25
C MET A 304 12.56 -25.50 23.97
N GLY A 305 12.94 -26.70 23.52
CA GLY A 305 12.48 -27.29 22.26
C GLY A 305 13.06 -26.62 21.01
N ARG A 306 14.17 -25.87 21.13
CA ARG A 306 14.83 -25.20 20.01
C ARG A 306 15.85 -26.12 19.35
N ARG A 307 15.78 -26.25 18.02
CA ARG A 307 16.77 -27.01 17.26
C ARG A 307 18.07 -26.21 17.08
N ASP A 308 19.20 -26.81 17.42
CA ASP A 308 20.50 -26.21 17.15
C ASP A 308 20.95 -26.49 15.71
N LEU A 309 21.03 -25.43 14.90
CA LEU A 309 21.41 -25.47 13.49
C LEU A 309 22.76 -24.83 13.22
N ARG A 310 23.47 -24.34 14.27
CA ARG A 310 24.72 -23.58 14.12
C ARG A 310 25.79 -24.38 13.38
N GLU A 311 25.94 -25.65 13.71
CA GLU A 311 26.95 -26.54 13.11
C GLU A 311 26.43 -27.32 11.91
N SER A 312 25.13 -27.64 11.88
CA SER A 312 24.57 -28.39 10.76
C SER A 312 24.43 -27.50 9.53
N GLU A 313 24.02 -26.24 9.66
CA GLU A 313 23.73 -25.35 8.53
C GLU A 313 24.85 -24.34 8.23
N PHE A 314 25.09 -24.12 6.93
CA PHE A 314 25.94 -23.01 6.48
C PHE A 314 25.04 -21.85 6.05
N VAL A 315 24.69 -21.01 7.03
CA VAL A 315 23.73 -19.92 6.89
C VAL A 315 24.41 -18.65 6.38
N LEU A 316 23.73 -17.91 5.50
CA LEU A 316 24.14 -16.58 5.01
C LEU A 316 22.92 -15.65 4.87
N THR A 317 23.14 -14.33 4.89
CA THR A 317 22.09 -13.34 4.58
C THR A 317 22.42 -12.58 3.28
N ILE A 318 21.39 -12.10 2.58
CA ILE A 318 21.53 -11.33 1.33
C ILE A 318 20.53 -10.17 1.36
N ASP A 319 21.03 -8.95 1.57
CA ASP A 319 20.22 -7.78 1.91
C ASP A 319 20.70 -6.54 1.16
N PRO A 320 19.98 -5.41 1.21
CA PRO A 320 20.54 -4.12 0.82
C PRO A 320 21.81 -3.80 1.66
N ALA A 321 22.80 -3.16 1.05
CA ALA A 321 24.04 -2.79 1.74
C ALA A 321 23.81 -1.91 2.99
N THR A 322 22.73 -1.13 3.00
CA THR A 322 22.35 -0.23 4.11
C THR A 322 21.46 -0.89 5.17
N ALA A 323 21.07 -2.16 5.00
CA ALA A 323 20.18 -2.85 5.94
C ALA A 323 20.79 -2.97 7.34
N ARG A 324 19.95 -2.92 8.37
CA ARG A 324 20.36 -3.11 9.78
C ARG A 324 19.54 -4.19 10.49
N ASP A 325 18.33 -4.37 9.99
CA ASP A 325 17.28 -5.30 10.39
C ASP A 325 17.23 -6.50 9.43
N LEU A 326 18.12 -7.47 9.64
CA LEU A 326 18.21 -8.68 8.80
C LEU A 326 17.18 -9.70 9.27
N ASP A 327 16.04 -9.75 8.59
CA ASP A 327 14.92 -10.64 8.92
C ASP A 327 15.16 -12.09 8.50
N ASP A 328 15.83 -12.30 7.35
CA ASP A 328 15.92 -13.60 6.70
C ASP A 328 17.35 -14.04 6.39
N ALA A 329 17.56 -15.36 6.47
CA ALA A 329 18.80 -16.02 6.13
C ALA A 329 18.53 -17.35 5.42
N LEU A 330 19.47 -17.78 4.58
CA LEU A 330 19.35 -18.97 3.75
C LEU A 330 20.52 -19.94 3.99
N SER A 331 20.24 -21.24 3.94
CA SER A 331 21.23 -22.30 3.83
C SER A 331 20.90 -23.23 2.65
N ILE A 332 21.92 -23.81 2.02
CA ILE A 332 21.71 -24.83 0.99
C ILE A 332 22.83 -25.87 1.00
N LYS A 333 22.45 -27.14 0.82
CA LYS A 333 23.39 -28.25 0.61
C LYS A 333 22.91 -29.15 -0.53
N PRO A 334 23.80 -29.58 -1.44
CA PRO A 334 23.45 -30.61 -2.39
C PRO A 334 23.28 -31.95 -1.65
N ARG A 335 22.30 -32.73 -2.07
CA ARG A 335 22.06 -34.08 -1.57
C ARG A 335 22.81 -35.10 -2.42
N LYS A 336 23.02 -36.30 -1.88
CA LYS A 336 23.70 -37.41 -2.57
C LYS A 336 22.97 -37.84 -3.84
N ASP A 337 21.65 -37.76 -3.82
CA ASP A 337 20.78 -38.06 -4.94
C ASP A 337 20.72 -36.92 -5.96
N GLY A 338 21.46 -35.81 -5.80
CA GLY A 338 21.45 -34.67 -6.73
C GLY A 338 20.33 -33.65 -6.50
N GLY A 339 19.48 -33.86 -5.48
CA GLY A 339 18.55 -32.85 -4.99
C GLY A 339 19.22 -31.81 -4.08
N TYR A 340 18.41 -31.03 -3.36
CA TYR A 340 18.88 -30.00 -2.43
C TYR A 340 18.20 -30.09 -1.07
N HIS A 341 18.96 -29.86 -0.01
CA HIS A 341 18.45 -29.52 1.32
C HIS A 341 18.56 -28.00 1.48
N VAL A 342 17.46 -27.33 1.80
CA VAL A 342 17.38 -25.87 1.89
C VAL A 342 16.84 -25.46 3.25
N GLY A 343 17.50 -24.49 3.89
CA GLY A 343 16.98 -23.81 5.06
C GLY A 343 16.56 -22.38 4.73
N VAL A 344 15.38 -21.98 5.19
CA VAL A 344 14.93 -20.60 5.27
C VAL A 344 14.77 -20.26 6.75
N HIS A 345 15.59 -19.35 7.25
CA HIS A 345 15.69 -19.03 8.67
C HIS A 345 15.24 -17.58 8.88
N ILE A 346 14.18 -17.38 9.64
CA ILE A 346 13.59 -16.05 9.88
C ILE A 346 13.83 -15.64 11.33
N ALA A 347 14.16 -14.38 11.59
CA ALA A 347 14.34 -13.84 12.95
C ALA A 347 13.16 -14.21 13.89
N ASP A 348 13.45 -14.81 15.05
CA ASP A 348 12.40 -15.20 16.00
C ASP A 348 12.00 -14.06 16.94
N VAL A 349 11.28 -13.09 16.39
CA VAL A 349 10.77 -11.93 17.15
C VAL A 349 9.73 -12.36 18.18
N SER A 350 9.02 -13.48 17.94
CA SER A 350 7.98 -13.99 18.84
C SER A 350 8.48 -14.34 20.24
N TYR A 351 9.78 -14.65 20.36
CA TYR A 351 10.44 -14.87 21.63
C TYR A 351 10.58 -13.58 22.46
N PHE A 352 10.88 -12.45 21.82
CA PHE A 352 11.16 -11.18 22.49
C PHE A 352 9.91 -10.32 22.69
N VAL A 353 8.94 -10.41 21.77
CA VAL A 353 7.69 -9.65 21.83
C VAL A 353 6.57 -10.58 22.26
N LEU A 354 6.36 -10.65 23.59
CA LEU A 354 5.32 -11.48 24.19
C LEU A 354 3.94 -10.83 24.03
N PRO A 355 2.87 -11.62 23.76
CA PRO A 355 1.52 -11.10 23.60
C PRO A 355 1.06 -10.23 24.77
N ARG A 356 0.25 -9.21 24.49
CA ARG A 356 -0.44 -8.38 25.50
C ARG A 356 0.50 -7.66 26.47
N THR A 357 1.75 -7.48 26.09
CA THR A 357 2.71 -6.60 26.77
C THR A 357 2.64 -5.20 26.18
N ALA A 358 3.14 -4.18 26.89
CA ALA A 358 3.19 -2.82 26.36
C ALA A 358 3.97 -2.72 25.05
N LEU A 359 5.01 -3.54 24.87
CA LEU A 359 5.76 -3.64 23.63
C LEU A 359 4.95 -4.27 22.48
N ASP A 360 4.12 -5.27 22.78
CA ASP A 360 3.23 -5.89 21.79
C ASP A 360 2.13 -4.93 21.35
N GLU A 361 1.50 -4.22 22.29
CA GLU A 361 0.51 -3.19 22.00
C GLU A 361 1.11 -2.07 21.14
N GLU A 362 2.34 -1.66 21.42
CA GLU A 362 3.07 -0.65 20.64
C GLU A 362 3.44 -1.17 19.23
N ALA A 363 3.88 -2.43 19.12
CA ALA A 363 4.16 -3.08 17.84
C ALA A 363 2.88 -3.24 17.00
N GLN A 364 1.76 -3.60 17.61
CA GLN A 364 0.44 -3.66 16.97
C GLN A 364 0.00 -2.27 16.50
N ARG A 365 0.16 -1.24 17.34
CA ARG A 365 -0.20 0.15 17.03
C ARG A 365 0.58 0.67 15.83
N ARG A 366 1.89 0.42 15.77
CA ARG A 366 2.75 0.79 14.63
C ARG A 366 2.49 -0.10 13.41
N SER A 367 2.17 -1.37 13.63
CA SER A 367 1.92 -2.46 12.68
C SER A 367 3.04 -2.79 11.68
N ASN A 368 3.82 -1.82 11.20
CA ASN A 368 4.94 -2.04 10.29
C ASN A 368 5.95 -0.89 10.37
N SER A 369 7.21 -1.19 10.04
CA SER A 369 8.22 -0.14 9.86
C SER A 369 7.91 0.67 8.60
N THR A 370 8.19 1.97 8.62
CA THR A 370 8.02 2.88 7.47
C THR A 370 9.39 3.33 6.98
N TYR A 371 9.72 3.02 5.73
CA TYR A 371 10.99 3.40 5.11
C TYR A 371 10.80 4.73 4.36
N LEU A 372 11.53 5.74 4.80
CA LEU A 372 11.68 7.01 4.10
C LEU A 372 13.04 7.02 3.39
N VAL A 373 13.32 8.03 2.58
CA VAL A 373 14.57 8.10 1.82
C VAL A 373 15.81 8.18 2.71
N ASP A 374 15.75 8.93 3.82
CA ASP A 374 16.90 9.17 4.71
C ASP A 374 16.92 8.30 5.97
N ARG A 375 15.79 7.71 6.35
CA ARG A 375 15.61 7.01 7.63
C ARG A 375 14.51 5.96 7.60
N VAL A 376 14.50 5.14 8.65
CA VAL A 376 13.42 4.19 8.93
C VAL A 376 12.71 4.62 10.20
N ILE A 377 11.38 4.60 10.19
CA ILE A 377 10.55 4.67 11.39
C ILE A 377 10.26 3.23 11.81
N PRO A 378 10.89 2.71 12.88
CA PRO A 378 10.86 1.29 13.17
C PRO A 378 9.57 0.89 13.89
N MET A 379 9.14 -0.35 13.66
CA MET A 379 8.05 -1.01 14.40
C MET A 379 8.49 -1.40 15.82
N LEU A 380 9.75 -1.82 15.98
CA LEU A 380 10.33 -2.29 17.24
C LEU A 380 11.52 -1.41 17.66
N PRO A 381 11.83 -1.33 18.96
CA PRO A 381 13.02 -0.64 19.44
C PRO A 381 14.30 -1.16 18.77
N SER A 382 15.26 -0.27 18.51
CA SER A 382 16.50 -0.57 17.77
C SER A 382 17.30 -1.72 18.38
N ARG A 383 17.24 -1.85 19.72
CA ARG A 383 17.87 -2.96 20.44
C ARG A 383 17.32 -4.34 20.03
N LEU A 384 16.03 -4.43 19.74
CA LEU A 384 15.45 -5.67 19.20
C LEU A 384 15.71 -5.76 17.69
N SER A 385 15.38 -4.72 16.94
CA SER A 385 15.38 -4.78 15.48
C SER A 385 16.76 -4.88 14.85
N GLU A 386 17.78 -4.23 15.42
CA GLU A 386 19.14 -4.17 14.86
C GLU A 386 20.13 -5.09 15.59
N GLN A 387 19.84 -5.47 16.84
CA GLN A 387 20.76 -6.29 17.65
C GLN A 387 20.20 -7.69 17.92
N TYR A 388 19.18 -7.84 18.77
CA TYR A 388 18.79 -9.17 19.26
C TYR A 388 18.10 -10.06 18.22
N CYS A 389 17.20 -9.50 17.42
CA CYS A 389 16.46 -10.24 16.40
C CYS A 389 17.23 -10.32 15.07
N SER A 390 17.94 -9.24 14.71
CA SER A 390 18.67 -9.17 13.43
C SER A 390 19.66 -10.31 13.30
N LEU A 391 19.62 -11.02 12.16
CA LEU A 391 20.44 -12.20 11.87
C LEU A 391 21.91 -11.84 11.51
N ASN A 392 22.54 -11.03 12.37
CA ASN A 392 23.89 -10.52 12.20
C ASN A 392 24.93 -11.64 12.03
N PRO A 393 25.95 -11.46 11.17
CA PRO A 393 26.97 -12.47 10.91
C PRO A 393 27.87 -12.68 12.13
N GLY A 394 28.30 -13.92 12.36
CA GLY A 394 29.21 -14.31 13.45
C GLY A 394 28.54 -14.45 14.83
N GLU A 395 27.27 -14.10 14.96
CA GLU A 395 26.53 -14.14 16.22
C GLU A 395 25.52 -15.29 16.25
N ASP A 396 25.29 -15.87 17.44
CA ASP A 396 24.21 -16.83 17.65
C ASP A 396 22.88 -16.09 17.74
N LYS A 397 21.89 -16.53 16.96
CA LYS A 397 20.59 -15.88 16.84
C LYS A 397 19.45 -16.89 16.92
N PHE A 398 18.38 -16.50 17.62
CA PHE A 398 17.13 -17.24 17.56
C PHE A 398 16.43 -17.00 16.22
N ALA A 399 16.00 -18.09 15.60
CA ALA A 399 15.29 -18.09 14.34
C ALA A 399 14.12 -19.05 14.35
N PHE A 400 13.07 -18.73 13.62
CA PHE A 400 12.04 -19.65 13.19
C PHE A 400 12.41 -20.17 11.80
N SER A 401 12.75 -21.45 11.72
CA SER A 401 13.30 -22.06 10.51
C SER A 401 12.30 -22.97 9.81
N GLY A 402 12.29 -22.90 8.48
CA GLY A 402 11.71 -23.90 7.59
C GLY A 402 12.84 -24.66 6.88
N LEU A 403 12.89 -25.98 7.01
CA LEU A 403 13.84 -26.85 6.31
C LEU A 403 13.08 -27.68 5.27
N PHE A 404 13.62 -27.74 4.05
CA PHE A 404 12.94 -28.29 2.89
C PHE A 404 13.86 -29.20 2.08
N GLU A 405 13.33 -30.35 1.70
CA GLU A 405 13.99 -31.31 0.83
C GLU A 405 13.46 -31.21 -0.60
N PHE A 406 14.35 -30.93 -1.56
CA PHE A 406 14.05 -30.83 -2.98
C PHE A 406 14.66 -31.97 -3.77
N ASP A 407 13.97 -32.42 -4.81
CA ASP A 407 14.49 -33.37 -5.78
C ASP A 407 15.46 -32.69 -6.78
N ARG A 408 15.94 -33.47 -7.76
CA ARG A 408 16.84 -32.99 -8.82
C ARG A 408 16.20 -31.91 -9.69
N ASP A 409 14.89 -31.94 -9.86
CA ASP A 409 14.13 -31.06 -10.75
C ASP A 409 13.63 -29.80 -10.04
N GLY A 410 13.91 -29.68 -8.74
CA GLY A 410 13.54 -28.52 -7.93
C GLY A 410 12.11 -28.59 -7.41
N HIS A 411 11.49 -29.77 -7.41
CA HIS A 411 10.21 -29.98 -6.74
C HIS A 411 10.45 -30.33 -5.27
N LEU A 412 9.61 -29.75 -4.40
CA LEU A 412 9.57 -30.12 -3.00
C LEU A 412 9.15 -31.58 -2.89
N ILE A 413 9.93 -32.40 -2.18
CA ILE A 413 9.61 -33.81 -2.01
C ILE A 413 8.39 -33.93 -1.08
N PRO A 414 7.29 -34.55 -1.52
CA PRO A 414 6.14 -34.77 -0.67
C PRO A 414 6.49 -35.77 0.44
N GLU A 415 5.81 -35.68 1.58
CA GLU A 415 5.88 -36.72 2.60
C GLU A 415 5.46 -38.07 1.98
N GLY A 416 6.39 -39.02 1.92
CA GLY A 416 6.17 -40.34 1.34
C GLY A 416 5.71 -41.37 2.37
N GLU A 417 5.29 -42.55 1.88
CA GLU A 417 4.91 -43.72 2.70
C GLU A 417 6.07 -44.23 3.60
N THR A 418 7.31 -43.79 3.37
CA THR A 418 8.49 -44.12 4.16
C THR A 418 8.56 -43.41 5.53
N GLY A 419 7.74 -42.39 5.76
CA GLY A 419 7.64 -41.70 7.06
C GLY A 419 8.72 -40.67 7.36
N GLU A 420 9.63 -40.37 6.42
CA GLU A 420 10.64 -39.31 6.59
C GLU A 420 10.03 -37.92 6.30
N LYS A 421 10.01 -37.02 7.30
CA LYS A 421 9.55 -35.63 7.13
C LYS A 421 10.50 -34.86 6.21
N CYS A 422 10.05 -34.58 4.99
CA CYS A 422 10.77 -33.82 3.95
C CYS A 422 10.59 -32.29 4.06
N GLU A 423 9.74 -31.86 5.01
CA GLU A 423 9.53 -30.49 5.42
C GLU A 423 9.55 -30.42 6.95
N TRP A 424 10.19 -29.40 7.51
CA TRP A 424 10.18 -29.16 8.95
C TRP A 424 10.06 -27.68 9.24
N PHE A 425 9.19 -27.33 10.19
CA PHE A 425 9.10 -25.99 10.77
C PHE A 425 9.40 -26.06 12.26
N GLY A 426 10.12 -25.08 12.79
CA GLY A 426 10.26 -24.93 14.22
C GLY A 426 11.21 -23.83 14.64
N GLN A 427 11.20 -23.55 15.94
CA GLN A 427 12.15 -22.64 16.56
C GLN A 427 13.54 -23.27 16.59
N SER A 428 14.55 -22.44 16.37
CA SER A 428 15.93 -22.85 16.17
C SER A 428 16.92 -21.79 16.68
N VAL A 429 18.18 -22.19 16.78
CA VAL A 429 19.32 -21.26 16.89
C VAL A 429 20.21 -21.45 15.66
N ILE A 430 20.63 -20.35 15.06
CA ILE A 430 21.50 -20.31 13.89
C ILE A 430 22.72 -19.42 14.16
N ARG A 431 23.75 -19.55 13.32
CA ARG A 431 24.84 -18.58 13.22
C ARG A 431 25.08 -18.24 11.76
N SER A 432 24.75 -17.01 11.36
CA SER A 432 25.03 -16.52 10.02
C SER A 432 26.55 -16.45 9.83
N ARG A 433 27.06 -17.09 8.77
CA ARG A 433 28.50 -17.17 8.49
C ARG A 433 28.96 -15.99 7.65
N CYS A 434 28.07 -15.37 6.89
CA CYS A 434 28.42 -14.25 6.03
C CYS A 434 27.17 -13.40 5.74
N ARG A 435 27.37 -12.08 5.70
CA ARG A 435 26.37 -11.12 5.23
C ARG A 435 26.79 -10.63 3.86
N LEU A 436 25.87 -10.68 2.89
CA LEU A 436 26.10 -10.19 1.54
C LEU A 436 25.16 -9.02 1.22
N ALA A 437 25.68 -8.02 0.51
CA ALA A 437 24.85 -7.09 -0.23
C ALA A 437 24.33 -7.74 -1.53
N TYR A 438 23.17 -7.31 -2.03
CA TYR A 438 22.66 -7.79 -3.33
C TYR A 438 23.67 -7.64 -4.47
N GLU A 439 24.42 -6.54 -4.51
CA GLU A 439 25.45 -6.29 -5.51
C GLU A 439 26.62 -7.27 -5.40
N GLN A 440 26.98 -7.69 -4.18
CA GLN A 440 28.01 -8.72 -3.97
C GLN A 440 27.52 -10.09 -4.43
N ALA A 441 26.28 -10.45 -4.11
CA ALA A 441 25.67 -11.69 -4.58
C ALA A 441 25.59 -11.70 -6.12
N GLN A 442 25.23 -10.58 -6.75
CA GLN A 442 25.20 -10.44 -8.21
C GLN A 442 26.58 -10.66 -8.83
N LYS A 443 27.63 -10.02 -8.30
CA LYS A 443 29.02 -10.26 -8.76
C LYS A 443 29.42 -11.75 -8.70
N ILE A 444 28.96 -12.48 -7.69
CA ILE A 444 29.20 -13.94 -7.60
C ILE A 444 28.52 -14.70 -8.75
N LEU A 445 27.29 -14.32 -9.11
CA LEU A 445 26.54 -14.92 -10.21
C LEU A 445 27.20 -14.63 -11.56
N ASP A 446 27.68 -13.41 -11.74
CA ASP A 446 28.34 -12.94 -12.97
C ASP A 446 29.78 -13.48 -13.09
N ASN A 447 30.32 -14.09 -12.02
CA ASN A 447 31.71 -14.55 -11.89
C ASN A 447 32.75 -13.42 -11.84
N ASP A 448 32.32 -12.25 -11.39
CA ASP A 448 33.19 -11.09 -11.20
C ASP A 448 33.99 -11.18 -9.88
N PRO A 449 35.13 -10.48 -9.79
CA PRO A 449 35.84 -10.30 -8.52
C PRO A 449 34.94 -9.65 -7.46
N VAL A 450 34.93 -10.23 -6.27
CA VAL A 450 34.11 -9.77 -5.15
C VAL A 450 34.86 -9.92 -3.84
N GLU A 451 34.88 -8.81 -3.09
CA GLU A 451 35.34 -8.79 -1.71
C GLU A 451 34.20 -9.25 -0.80
N LEU A 452 34.53 -10.18 0.09
CA LEU A 452 33.63 -10.82 1.05
C LEU A 452 34.36 -10.91 2.37
N ASP A 453 33.67 -10.51 3.43
CA ASP A 453 34.13 -10.72 4.80
C ASP A 453 33.74 -12.13 5.24
N VAL A 454 34.77 -12.99 5.38
CA VAL A 454 34.64 -14.40 5.73
C VAL A 454 35.61 -14.82 6.82
N ALA A 455 36.31 -13.85 7.46
CA ALA A 455 37.34 -14.15 8.45
C ALA A 455 36.76 -14.91 9.65
N GLN A 456 35.63 -14.43 10.19
CA GLN A 456 34.93 -15.12 11.28
C GLN A 456 34.40 -16.49 10.85
N ALA A 457 33.86 -16.60 9.62
CA ALA A 457 33.37 -17.87 9.08
C ALA A 457 34.49 -18.91 8.97
N ALA A 458 35.66 -18.49 8.51
CA ALA A 458 36.84 -19.33 8.35
C ALA A 458 37.35 -19.82 9.71
N PHE A 459 37.42 -18.91 10.69
CA PHE A 459 37.77 -19.24 12.07
C PHE A 459 36.80 -20.25 12.68
N ASP A 460 35.49 -19.97 12.62
CA ASP A 460 34.48 -20.83 13.23
C ASP A 460 34.47 -22.24 12.63
N LEU A 461 34.72 -22.36 11.32
CA LEU A 461 34.72 -23.65 10.61
C LEU A 461 36.08 -24.36 10.65
N GLY A 462 37.13 -23.72 11.16
CA GLY A 462 38.49 -24.27 11.14
C GLY A 462 39.05 -24.48 9.72
N ILE A 463 38.70 -23.61 8.78
CA ILE A 463 39.15 -23.67 7.38
C ILE A 463 39.87 -22.39 6.94
N SER A 464 40.52 -22.39 5.79
CA SER A 464 41.11 -21.17 5.23
C SER A 464 40.03 -20.18 4.78
N GLU A 465 40.35 -18.88 4.77
CA GLU A 465 39.45 -17.86 4.22
C GLU A 465 39.10 -18.11 2.74
N GLU A 466 40.04 -18.66 1.97
CA GLU A 466 39.78 -19.06 0.58
C GLU A 466 38.72 -20.17 0.49
N ALA A 467 38.83 -21.20 1.35
CA ALA A 467 37.83 -22.26 1.41
C ALA A 467 36.46 -21.74 1.85
N ALA A 468 36.41 -20.84 2.84
CA ALA A 468 35.17 -20.19 3.29
C ALA A 468 34.54 -19.35 2.16
N ARG A 469 35.36 -18.55 1.45
CA ARG A 469 34.93 -17.74 0.28
C ARG A 469 34.36 -18.63 -0.81
N ASN A 470 35.00 -19.75 -1.11
CA ASN A 470 34.52 -20.72 -2.09
C ASN A 470 33.19 -21.37 -1.66
N LYS A 471 33.02 -21.65 -0.37
CA LYS A 471 31.76 -22.18 0.19
C LYS A 471 30.62 -21.17 0.07
N VAL A 472 30.86 -19.88 0.33
CA VAL A 472 29.87 -18.80 0.10
C VAL A 472 29.50 -18.74 -1.38
N LYS A 473 30.49 -18.64 -2.28
CA LYS A 473 30.25 -18.59 -3.74
C LYS A 473 29.44 -19.79 -4.24
N GLN A 474 29.77 -21.00 -3.78
CA GLN A 474 29.05 -22.21 -4.16
C GLN A 474 27.61 -22.23 -3.64
N SER A 475 27.39 -21.74 -2.41
CA SER A 475 26.05 -21.65 -1.82
C SER A 475 25.16 -20.71 -2.62
N ILE A 476 25.64 -19.51 -2.98
CA ILE A 476 24.93 -18.54 -3.83
C ILE A 476 24.59 -19.15 -5.20
N LYS A 477 25.56 -19.83 -5.84
CA LYS A 477 25.33 -20.49 -7.14
C LYS A 477 24.31 -21.62 -7.06
N ASN A 478 24.30 -22.40 -5.97
CA ASN A 478 23.32 -23.46 -5.76
C ASN A 478 21.92 -22.89 -5.48
N LEU A 479 21.83 -21.88 -4.62
CA LEU A 479 20.58 -21.15 -4.34
C LEU A 479 20.00 -20.60 -5.65
N PHE A 480 20.82 -19.98 -6.49
CA PHE A 480 20.39 -19.44 -7.78
C PHE A 480 19.90 -20.52 -8.74
N LYS A 481 20.57 -21.66 -8.83
CA LYS A 481 20.13 -22.80 -9.67
C LYS A 481 18.76 -23.30 -9.26
N LEU A 482 18.52 -23.45 -7.95
CA LEU A 482 17.22 -23.89 -7.45
C LEU A 482 16.16 -22.79 -7.60
N ALA A 483 16.49 -21.53 -7.31
CA ALA A 483 15.60 -20.39 -7.49
C ALA A 483 15.11 -20.26 -8.93
N ASN A 484 15.97 -20.49 -9.94
CA ASN A 484 15.53 -20.55 -11.34
C ASN A 484 14.43 -21.61 -11.58
N LYS A 485 14.58 -22.80 -11.00
CA LYS A 485 13.59 -23.88 -11.14
C LYS A 485 12.26 -23.53 -10.46
N LEU A 486 12.31 -22.98 -9.25
CA LEU A 486 11.14 -22.48 -8.52
C LEU A 486 10.45 -21.34 -9.30
N ARG A 487 11.25 -20.44 -9.86
CA ARG A 487 10.78 -19.32 -10.68
C ARG A 487 10.08 -19.79 -11.94
N GLU A 488 10.68 -20.71 -12.69
CA GLU A 488 10.08 -21.30 -13.88
C GLU A 488 8.78 -22.03 -13.56
N GLN A 489 8.76 -22.82 -12.48
CA GLN A 489 7.55 -23.54 -12.06
C GLN A 489 6.42 -22.58 -11.68
N SER A 490 6.70 -21.57 -10.86
CA SER A 490 5.67 -20.58 -10.47
C SER A 490 5.14 -19.76 -11.63
N LEU A 491 5.98 -19.41 -12.62
CA LEU A 491 5.54 -18.76 -13.86
C LEU A 491 4.64 -19.69 -14.69
N ARG A 492 4.98 -20.99 -14.78
CA ARG A 492 4.10 -22.00 -15.39
C ARG A 492 2.76 -22.11 -14.65
N ASP A 493 2.75 -21.99 -13.34
CA ASP A 493 1.53 -22.04 -12.51
C ASP A 493 0.69 -20.75 -12.60
N GLY A 494 1.21 -19.70 -13.26
CA GLY A 494 0.49 -18.46 -13.56
C GLY A 494 0.88 -17.26 -12.71
N ARG A 495 2.06 -17.28 -12.07
CA ARG A 495 2.60 -16.11 -11.38
C ARG A 495 2.82 -14.96 -12.35
N VAL A 496 2.54 -13.74 -11.90
CA VAL A 496 2.73 -12.50 -12.63
C VAL A 496 3.84 -11.68 -11.97
N VAL A 497 4.91 -11.43 -12.72
CA VAL A 497 6.07 -10.62 -12.33
C VAL A 497 5.96 -9.29 -13.05
N ILE A 498 5.68 -8.24 -12.28
CA ILE A 498 5.58 -6.87 -12.79
C ILE A 498 6.93 -6.18 -12.61
N GLY A 499 7.49 -5.64 -13.69
CA GLY A 499 8.71 -4.86 -13.66
C GLY A 499 8.51 -3.57 -12.86
N ASN A 500 9.10 -3.54 -11.67
CA ASN A 500 9.09 -2.36 -10.81
C ASN A 500 10.43 -1.65 -10.88
N ILE A 501 10.39 -0.34 -11.15
CA ILE A 501 11.53 0.55 -10.99
C ILE A 501 11.31 1.43 -9.77
N ARG A 502 12.40 1.81 -9.10
CA ARG A 502 12.35 2.68 -7.92
C ARG A 502 13.47 3.70 -7.96
N LEU A 503 13.19 4.89 -7.47
CA LEU A 503 14.22 5.89 -7.20
C LEU A 503 15.07 5.48 -5.99
N GLY A 504 16.39 5.65 -6.14
CA GLY A 504 17.35 5.68 -5.06
C GLY A 504 18.08 7.03 -5.10
N PHE A 505 18.55 7.49 -3.93
CA PHE A 505 19.21 8.77 -3.79
C PHE A 505 20.57 8.58 -3.15
N HIS A 506 21.55 9.36 -3.61
CA HIS A 506 22.84 9.48 -2.95
C HIS A 506 22.95 10.83 -2.25
N PHE A 507 23.51 10.81 -1.05
CA PHE A 507 23.74 11.99 -0.23
C PHE A 507 25.25 12.12 0.03
N GLU A 508 25.72 13.36 0.10
CA GLU A 508 27.11 13.63 0.45
C GLU A 508 27.38 13.23 1.91
N LYS A 509 28.46 12.49 2.13
CA LYS A 509 28.85 12.07 3.48
C LYS A 509 29.30 13.32 4.25
N ASN A 510 28.67 13.57 5.41
CA ASN A 510 28.99 14.60 6.41
C ASN A 510 28.23 15.93 6.34
N GLU A 511 27.29 16.13 5.42
CA GLU A 511 26.39 17.29 5.46
C GLU A 511 25.00 16.92 5.96
N VAL A 512 24.62 17.46 7.12
CA VAL A 512 23.28 17.30 7.68
C VAL A 512 22.35 18.28 6.97
N ASN A 513 21.25 17.79 6.40
CA ASN A 513 20.24 18.55 5.64
C ASN A 513 20.66 19.03 4.24
N SER A 514 21.66 18.42 3.60
CA SER A 514 21.93 18.68 2.19
C SER A 514 20.89 17.99 1.28
N PRO A 515 20.55 18.60 0.12
CA PRO A 515 19.76 17.91 -0.89
C PRO A 515 20.53 16.68 -1.43
N PRO A 516 19.85 15.69 -2.00
CA PRO A 516 20.54 14.60 -2.70
C PRO A 516 21.51 15.13 -3.75
N VAL A 517 22.68 14.51 -3.88
CA VAL A 517 23.68 14.86 -4.90
C VAL A 517 23.50 14.09 -6.20
N SER A 518 22.83 12.94 -6.15
CA SER A 518 22.44 12.17 -7.32
C SER A 518 21.21 11.32 -7.02
N PHE A 519 20.53 10.88 -8.07
CA PHE A 519 19.50 9.87 -7.99
C PHE A 519 19.73 8.78 -9.05
N SER A 520 19.24 7.59 -8.79
CA SER A 520 19.33 6.44 -9.68
C SER A 520 17.99 5.72 -9.75
N VAL A 521 17.67 5.20 -10.93
CA VAL A 521 16.49 4.34 -11.12
C VAL A 521 16.93 2.89 -11.00
N HIS A 522 16.67 2.29 -9.85
CA HIS A 522 17.01 0.90 -9.57
C HIS A 522 15.98 -0.06 -10.19
N GLN A 523 16.50 -1.08 -10.85
CA GLN A 523 15.76 -2.21 -11.38
C GLN A 523 16.06 -3.44 -10.50
N GLN A 524 15.15 -4.41 -10.49
CA GLN A 524 15.43 -5.69 -9.83
C GLN A 524 16.52 -6.45 -10.58
N ILE A 525 17.53 -6.92 -9.85
CA ILE A 525 18.61 -7.76 -10.36
C ILE A 525 18.39 -9.23 -9.99
N GLN A 526 19.24 -10.14 -10.51
CA GLN A 526 19.10 -11.57 -10.28
C GLN A 526 19.22 -11.97 -8.82
N ALA A 527 20.11 -11.31 -8.08
CA ALA A 527 20.23 -11.51 -6.65
C ALA A 527 18.94 -11.14 -5.86
N ASN A 528 18.15 -10.15 -6.31
CA ASN A 528 16.90 -9.80 -5.62
C ASN A 528 15.88 -10.93 -5.73
N TRP A 529 15.63 -11.41 -6.95
CA TRP A 529 14.61 -12.44 -7.12
C TRP A 529 15.09 -13.82 -6.65
N LEU A 530 16.40 -14.08 -6.57
CA LEU A 530 16.94 -15.29 -5.89
C LEU A 530 16.37 -15.41 -4.48
N VAL A 531 16.48 -14.35 -3.66
CA VAL A 531 15.96 -14.33 -2.29
C VAL A 531 14.43 -14.41 -2.31
N GLU A 532 13.79 -13.67 -3.22
CA GLU A 532 12.33 -13.65 -3.38
C GLU A 532 11.73 -15.05 -3.52
N GLU A 533 12.32 -15.95 -4.32
CA GLU A 533 11.78 -17.31 -4.52
C GLU A 533 11.71 -18.12 -3.22
N PHE A 534 12.73 -18.02 -2.36
CA PHE A 534 12.75 -18.73 -1.08
C PHE A 534 11.82 -18.09 -0.04
N MET A 535 11.68 -16.76 -0.08
CA MET A 535 10.70 -16.07 0.76
C MET A 535 9.26 -16.42 0.35
N LEU A 536 8.98 -16.50 -0.95
CA LEU A 536 7.68 -16.93 -1.47
C LEU A 536 7.37 -18.38 -1.07
N LEU A 537 8.34 -19.28 -1.19
CA LEU A 537 8.22 -20.66 -0.72
C LEU A 537 7.84 -20.71 0.76
N ALA A 538 8.63 -20.06 1.64
CA ALA A 538 8.37 -20.07 3.08
C ALA A 538 6.97 -19.50 3.41
N ASN A 539 6.61 -18.36 2.81
CA ASN A 539 5.30 -17.74 2.99
C ASN A 539 4.15 -18.65 2.56
N GLN A 540 4.26 -19.35 1.43
CA GLN A 540 3.23 -20.27 0.94
C GLN A 540 3.10 -21.50 1.84
N ARG A 541 4.22 -22.11 2.24
CA ARG A 541 4.22 -23.33 3.05
C ARG A 541 3.74 -23.07 4.48
N VAL A 542 4.13 -21.94 5.08
CA VAL A 542 3.57 -21.50 6.37
C VAL A 542 2.08 -21.19 6.26
N ALA A 543 1.63 -20.51 5.20
CA ALA A 543 0.20 -20.26 4.98
C ALA A 543 -0.61 -21.57 4.91
N GLN A 544 -0.09 -22.58 4.20
CA GLN A 544 -0.73 -23.90 4.14
C GLN A 544 -0.80 -24.57 5.51
N LYS A 545 0.29 -24.52 6.28
CA LYS A 545 0.36 -25.10 7.63
C LYS A 545 -0.62 -24.46 8.60
N ILE A 546 -0.67 -23.13 8.66
CA ILE A 546 -1.60 -22.43 9.57
C ILE A 546 -3.06 -22.65 9.16
N VAL A 547 -3.39 -22.71 7.86
CA VAL A 547 -4.77 -22.97 7.41
C VAL A 547 -5.17 -24.42 7.67
N GLN A 548 -4.23 -25.36 7.57
CA GLN A 548 -4.46 -26.78 7.85
C GLN A 548 -4.85 -27.02 9.32
N PHE A 549 -4.23 -26.30 10.26
CA PHE A 549 -4.47 -26.50 11.70
C PHE A 549 -5.38 -25.45 12.36
N ILE A 550 -5.49 -24.26 11.78
CA ILE A 550 -6.30 -23.14 12.26
C ILE A 550 -7.12 -22.59 11.07
N PRO A 551 -8.03 -23.40 10.49
CA PRO A 551 -8.77 -22.99 9.30
C PRO A 551 -9.66 -21.78 9.56
N ASN A 552 -10.24 -21.65 10.75
CA ASN A 552 -10.94 -20.44 11.17
C ASN A 552 -9.99 -19.53 11.95
N GLY A 553 -9.66 -18.38 11.39
CA GLY A 553 -8.77 -17.41 12.01
C GLY A 553 -7.29 -17.54 11.60
N ALA A 554 -6.93 -18.23 10.52
CA ALA A 554 -5.58 -18.09 9.95
C ALA A 554 -5.37 -16.67 9.38
N LEU A 555 -4.27 -16.01 9.73
CA LEU A 555 -3.89 -14.72 9.14
C LEU A 555 -3.29 -14.97 7.76
N LEU A 556 -4.01 -14.53 6.73
CA LEU A 556 -3.61 -14.69 5.33
C LEU A 556 -3.45 -13.34 4.64
N ARG A 557 -2.90 -13.37 3.44
CA ARG A 557 -2.83 -12.24 2.52
C ARG A 557 -3.33 -12.65 1.16
N ARG A 558 -4.51 -12.14 0.77
CA ARG A 558 -5.15 -12.44 -0.51
C ARG A 558 -4.86 -11.34 -1.54
N HIS A 559 -4.99 -11.70 -2.81
CA HIS A 559 -4.95 -10.76 -3.93
C HIS A 559 -5.99 -11.21 -4.95
N LYS A 560 -7.10 -10.47 -5.01
CA LYS A 560 -8.22 -10.78 -5.90
C LYS A 560 -7.80 -10.68 -7.38
N PRO A 561 -8.44 -11.43 -8.29
CA PRO A 561 -8.20 -11.28 -9.72
C PRO A 561 -8.46 -9.84 -10.20
N PRO A 562 -7.88 -9.44 -11.35
CA PRO A 562 -8.01 -8.09 -11.88
C PRO A 562 -9.48 -7.73 -12.15
N ASN A 563 -9.81 -6.44 -12.09
CA ASN A 563 -11.15 -5.98 -12.42
C ASN A 563 -11.38 -6.10 -13.94
N PRO A 564 -12.44 -6.79 -14.41
CA PRO A 564 -12.68 -6.99 -15.84
C PRO A 564 -12.75 -5.68 -16.64
N ARG A 565 -13.43 -4.64 -16.14
CA ARG A 565 -13.53 -3.35 -16.82
C ARG A 565 -12.16 -2.68 -16.99
N LYS A 566 -11.30 -2.77 -15.97
CA LYS A 566 -9.94 -2.21 -16.06
C LYS A 566 -9.06 -3.01 -17.01
N MET A 567 -9.22 -4.33 -17.04
CA MET A 567 -8.54 -5.18 -18.02
C MET A 567 -8.97 -4.86 -19.45
N ASP A 568 -10.23 -4.50 -19.66
CA ASP A 568 -10.71 -4.06 -20.98
C ASP A 568 -10.03 -2.76 -21.43
N LEU A 569 -9.94 -1.78 -20.53
CA LEU A 569 -9.21 -0.52 -20.78
C LEU A 569 -7.73 -0.77 -21.08
N LEU A 570 -7.08 -1.68 -20.35
CA LEU A 570 -5.71 -2.10 -20.63
C LEU A 570 -5.59 -2.71 -22.03
N ARG A 571 -6.48 -3.64 -22.41
CA ARG A 571 -6.46 -4.29 -23.73
C ARG A 571 -6.63 -3.27 -24.85
N GLU A 572 -7.51 -2.30 -24.66
CA GLU A 572 -7.72 -1.22 -25.62
C GLU A 572 -6.47 -0.32 -25.76
N ALA A 573 -5.86 0.10 -24.64
CA ALA A 573 -4.65 0.90 -24.62
C ALA A 573 -3.45 0.18 -25.29
N LEU A 574 -3.30 -1.13 -25.05
CA LEU A 574 -2.28 -1.94 -25.73
C LEU A 574 -2.57 -2.06 -27.24
N SER A 575 -3.83 -2.28 -27.62
CA SER A 575 -4.24 -2.41 -29.02
C SER A 575 -4.04 -1.13 -29.81
N SER A 576 -4.34 0.04 -29.23
CA SER A 576 -4.17 1.33 -29.87
C SER A 576 -2.70 1.64 -30.19
N ARG A 577 -1.78 1.09 -29.40
CA ARG A 577 -0.34 1.19 -29.60
C ARG A 577 0.26 0.07 -30.46
N GLY A 578 -0.56 -0.89 -30.90
CA GLY A 578 -0.10 -2.06 -31.67
C GLY A 578 0.71 -3.06 -30.84
N LEU A 579 0.55 -3.06 -29.53
CA LEU A 579 1.19 -3.98 -28.59
C LEU A 579 0.37 -5.28 -28.42
N PRO A 580 1.00 -6.41 -28.05
CA PRO A 580 0.30 -7.64 -27.78
C PRO A 580 -0.71 -7.47 -26.63
N THR A 581 -1.92 -8.01 -26.81
CA THR A 581 -2.95 -8.04 -25.77
C THR A 581 -2.97 -9.38 -25.05
N CYS A 582 -3.66 -9.45 -23.91
CA CYS A 582 -3.80 -10.67 -23.11
C CYS A 582 -5.24 -10.94 -22.68
N GLY A 583 -5.51 -12.16 -22.24
CA GLY A 583 -6.70 -12.49 -21.47
C GLY A 583 -6.60 -12.04 -20.01
N SER A 584 -7.40 -12.63 -19.14
CA SER A 584 -7.47 -12.25 -17.71
C SER A 584 -6.72 -13.22 -16.78
N SER A 585 -6.15 -14.29 -17.31
CA SER A 585 -5.35 -15.23 -16.51
C SER A 585 -3.95 -14.68 -16.24
N GLY A 586 -3.34 -15.08 -15.11
CA GLY A 586 -1.97 -14.69 -14.78
C GLY A 586 -0.95 -15.15 -15.83
N GLN A 587 -1.11 -16.37 -16.38
CA GLN A 587 -0.24 -16.90 -17.45
C GLN A 587 -0.30 -16.06 -18.74
N GLU A 588 -1.48 -15.61 -19.15
CA GLU A 588 -1.62 -14.75 -20.34
C GLU A 588 -1.03 -13.36 -20.10
N LEU A 589 -1.26 -12.79 -18.92
CA LEU A 589 -0.70 -11.50 -18.53
C LEU A 589 0.82 -11.54 -18.50
N GLN A 590 1.42 -12.59 -17.91
CA GLN A 590 2.87 -12.77 -17.89
C GLN A 590 3.45 -12.92 -19.29
N ARG A 591 2.85 -13.76 -20.15
CA ARG A 591 3.31 -13.93 -21.54
C ARG A 591 3.32 -12.61 -22.32
N MET A 592 2.32 -11.76 -22.10
CA MET A 592 2.27 -10.43 -22.72
C MET A 592 3.41 -9.53 -22.22
N LEU A 593 3.68 -9.52 -20.91
CA LEU A 593 4.82 -8.78 -20.34
C LEU A 593 6.17 -9.29 -20.89
N ASP A 594 6.33 -10.61 -21.03
CA ASP A 594 7.57 -11.20 -21.56
C ASP A 594 7.81 -10.81 -23.04
N ILE A 595 6.75 -10.80 -23.87
CA ILE A 595 6.84 -10.36 -25.27
C ILE A 595 7.20 -8.87 -25.33
N ILE A 596 6.56 -8.04 -24.50
CA ILE A 596 6.83 -6.59 -24.48
C ILE A 596 8.25 -6.32 -23.99
N MET A 597 8.73 -7.03 -22.97
CA MET A 597 10.11 -6.91 -22.49
C MET A 597 11.13 -7.28 -23.59
N LYS A 598 10.81 -8.25 -24.44
CA LYS A 598 11.71 -8.71 -25.49
C LYS A 598 11.69 -7.81 -26.72
N ASP A 599 10.49 -7.48 -27.21
CA ASP A 599 10.28 -6.89 -28.53
C ASP A 599 9.93 -5.38 -28.47
N HIS A 600 9.54 -4.86 -27.29
CA HIS A 600 9.05 -3.48 -27.09
C HIS A 600 9.61 -2.82 -25.81
N GLN A 601 10.92 -2.92 -25.58
CA GLN A 601 11.58 -2.48 -24.33
C GLN A 601 11.27 -1.04 -23.91
N GLY A 602 11.08 -0.12 -24.88
CA GLY A 602 10.75 1.28 -24.60
C GLY A 602 9.40 1.48 -23.91
N ASP A 603 8.44 0.60 -24.17
CA ASP A 603 7.08 0.67 -23.62
C ASP A 603 6.92 -0.18 -22.34
N PHE A 604 7.90 -1.04 -22.02
CA PHE A 604 7.77 -2.08 -20.99
C PHE A 604 7.39 -1.54 -19.60
N TYR A 605 8.07 -0.51 -19.11
CA TYR A 605 7.80 0.03 -17.77
C TYR A 605 6.48 0.80 -17.70
N THR A 606 6.07 1.46 -18.78
CA THR A 606 4.76 2.10 -18.87
C THR A 606 3.64 1.06 -18.88
N VAL A 607 3.83 -0.06 -19.60
CA VAL A 607 2.89 -1.19 -19.57
C VAL A 607 2.84 -1.83 -18.19
N CYS A 608 3.98 -2.02 -17.52
CA CYS A 608 4.00 -2.51 -16.14
C CYS A 608 3.15 -1.62 -15.22
N GLU A 609 3.21 -0.30 -15.39
CA GLU A 609 2.41 0.63 -14.61
C GLU A 609 0.91 0.54 -14.94
N LEU A 610 0.53 0.49 -16.22
CA LEU A 610 -0.85 0.23 -16.65
C LEU A 610 -1.41 -1.07 -16.06
N VAL A 611 -0.60 -2.14 -16.04
CA VAL A 611 -0.97 -3.43 -15.46
C VAL A 611 -1.25 -3.26 -13.97
N LYS A 612 -0.39 -2.57 -13.20
CA LYS A 612 -0.63 -2.31 -11.77
C LYS A 612 -1.97 -1.62 -11.52
N TYR A 613 -2.31 -0.63 -12.35
CA TYR A 613 -3.59 0.09 -12.23
C TYR A 613 -4.80 -0.81 -12.52
N SER A 614 -4.60 -1.85 -13.33
CA SER A 614 -5.61 -2.85 -13.69
C SER A 614 -5.81 -3.93 -12.61
N LEU A 615 -4.78 -4.17 -11.79
CA LEU A 615 -4.82 -5.10 -10.66
C LEU A 615 -5.60 -4.56 -9.46
N MET A 616 -5.98 -5.47 -8.56
CA MET A 616 -6.59 -5.15 -7.27
C MET A 616 -5.50 -4.95 -6.21
N ALA A 617 -5.78 -4.24 -5.13
CA ALA A 617 -4.88 -4.19 -3.99
C ALA A 617 -4.87 -5.56 -3.26
N ALA A 618 -3.69 -6.01 -2.85
CA ALA A 618 -3.56 -7.18 -1.98
C ALA A 618 -3.76 -6.77 -0.51
N GLU A 619 -4.54 -7.55 0.23
CA GLU A 619 -4.96 -7.23 1.60
C GLU A 619 -4.74 -8.43 2.53
N TYR A 620 -4.43 -8.15 3.79
CA TYR A 620 -4.49 -9.13 4.86
C TYR A 620 -5.95 -9.48 5.16
N ILE A 621 -6.21 -10.74 5.53
CA ILE A 621 -7.51 -11.23 5.97
C ILE A 621 -7.34 -12.16 7.18
N ALA A 622 -8.35 -12.18 8.06
CA ALA A 622 -8.57 -13.30 8.96
C ALA A 622 -9.40 -14.33 8.19
N ASN A 623 -8.89 -15.56 8.01
CA ASN A 623 -9.57 -16.57 7.21
C ASN A 623 -10.89 -16.99 7.87
N ASP A 624 -11.98 -16.93 7.11
CA ASP A 624 -13.23 -17.61 7.45
C ASP A 624 -13.46 -18.76 6.46
N PRO A 625 -13.52 -20.02 6.94
CA PRO A 625 -13.79 -21.17 6.09
C PRO A 625 -15.13 -21.10 5.34
N THR A 626 -16.13 -20.44 5.92
CA THR A 626 -17.52 -20.35 5.42
C THR A 626 -17.71 -19.27 4.36
N GLU A 627 -16.77 -18.33 4.24
CA GLU A 627 -16.82 -17.28 3.23
C GLU A 627 -16.65 -17.84 1.80
N LYS A 628 -17.49 -17.31 0.90
CA LYS A 628 -17.46 -17.60 -0.55
C LYS A 628 -16.43 -16.75 -1.31
N ASP A 629 -15.82 -15.77 -0.63
CA ASP A 629 -14.86 -14.86 -1.24
C ASP A 629 -13.58 -15.59 -1.68
N ILE A 630 -12.98 -15.10 -2.77
CA ILE A 630 -11.70 -15.64 -3.28
C ILE A 630 -10.59 -15.32 -2.28
N ARG A 631 -9.91 -16.37 -1.81
CA ARG A 631 -8.82 -16.29 -0.81
C ARG A 631 -7.42 -16.47 -1.40
N SER A 632 -7.34 -16.84 -2.67
CA SER A 632 -6.07 -17.01 -3.37
C SER A 632 -5.36 -15.67 -3.62
N HIS A 633 -4.08 -15.77 -3.95
CA HIS A 633 -3.24 -14.64 -4.31
C HIS A 633 -2.93 -14.66 -5.80
N PHE A 634 -3.70 -13.90 -6.60
CA PHE A 634 -3.64 -13.86 -8.05
C PHE A 634 -2.22 -13.70 -8.61
N ALA A 635 -1.53 -12.61 -8.25
CA ALA A 635 -0.20 -12.32 -8.82
C ALA A 635 0.89 -13.35 -8.44
N VAL A 636 0.73 -14.09 -7.33
CA VAL A 636 1.71 -15.09 -6.88
C VAL A 636 1.32 -16.48 -7.37
N ALA A 637 0.11 -16.64 -7.92
CA ALA A 637 -0.51 -17.92 -8.27
C ALA A 637 -0.55 -18.93 -7.10
N ALA A 638 -0.76 -18.43 -5.87
CA ALA A 638 -0.83 -19.26 -4.68
C ALA A 638 -2.27 -19.41 -4.18
N PRO A 639 -2.75 -20.63 -3.86
CA PRO A 639 -4.05 -20.81 -3.22
C PRO A 639 -4.07 -20.24 -1.81
N TRP A 640 -2.99 -20.44 -1.05
CA TRP A 640 -2.82 -19.89 0.30
C TRP A 640 -1.51 -19.10 0.35
N TYR A 641 -1.57 -17.88 0.84
CA TYR A 641 -0.41 -17.00 0.97
C TYR A 641 -0.54 -16.15 2.23
N THR A 642 0.59 -15.90 2.89
CA THR A 642 0.67 -15.01 4.05
C THR A 642 2.02 -14.29 4.04
N HIS A 643 2.28 -13.45 5.04
CA HIS A 643 3.61 -12.93 5.30
C HIS A 643 4.13 -13.50 6.62
N PHE A 644 5.30 -14.11 6.55
CA PHE A 644 6.02 -14.76 7.65
C PHE A 644 7.47 -14.29 7.76
N THR A 645 8.06 -13.86 6.64
CA THR A 645 9.50 -13.71 6.47
C THR A 645 10.07 -12.36 6.90
N SER A 646 9.29 -11.48 7.55
CA SER A 646 9.81 -10.19 8.01
C SER A 646 9.20 -9.68 9.33
N PRO A 647 9.29 -10.45 10.43
CA PRO A 647 8.66 -10.11 11.70
C PRO A 647 9.31 -8.93 12.44
N ILE A 648 10.54 -8.50 12.09
CA ILE A 648 11.17 -7.31 12.69
C ILE A 648 10.42 -6.04 12.28
N ARG A 649 9.86 -6.03 11.07
CA ARG A 649 9.28 -4.84 10.44
C ARG A 649 7.81 -4.97 10.05
N ARG A 650 7.15 -6.10 10.34
CA ARG A 650 5.72 -6.33 10.08
C ARG A 650 5.08 -7.13 11.21
N TYR A 651 4.06 -6.56 11.84
CA TYR A 651 3.32 -7.18 12.95
C TYR A 651 2.52 -8.40 12.49
N CYS A 652 1.99 -8.38 11.25
CA CYS A 652 1.33 -9.56 10.68
C CYS A 652 2.25 -10.79 10.64
N ASP A 653 3.54 -10.61 10.37
CA ASP A 653 4.50 -11.71 10.36
C ASP A 653 4.75 -12.24 11.78
N LEU A 654 4.86 -11.35 12.78
CA LEU A 654 4.89 -11.75 14.20
C LEU A 654 3.64 -12.54 14.60
N MET A 655 2.46 -12.11 14.15
CA MET A 655 1.21 -12.85 14.37
C MET A 655 1.21 -14.23 13.70
N VAL A 656 1.75 -14.34 12.48
CA VAL A 656 1.89 -15.63 11.79
C VAL A 656 2.91 -16.53 12.50
N HIS A 657 4.00 -16.00 13.05
CA HIS A 657 4.93 -16.77 13.90
C HIS A 657 4.18 -17.39 15.10
N ARG A 658 3.36 -16.58 15.78
CA ARG A 658 2.52 -17.05 16.90
C ARG A 658 1.55 -18.15 16.46
N GLN A 659 0.86 -17.96 15.33
CA GLN A 659 -0.06 -18.94 14.78
C GLN A 659 0.64 -20.24 14.35
N LEU A 660 1.85 -20.15 13.82
CA LEU A 660 2.63 -21.32 13.44
C LEU A 660 3.04 -22.13 14.68
N LEU A 661 3.40 -21.50 15.80
CA LEU A 661 3.66 -22.20 17.07
C LEU A 661 2.42 -22.97 17.55
N VAL A 662 1.24 -22.34 17.50
CA VAL A 662 -0.01 -23.01 17.85
C VAL A 662 -0.30 -24.17 16.91
N ALA A 663 -0.14 -23.97 15.59
CA ALA A 663 -0.35 -25.01 14.58
C ALA A 663 0.57 -26.22 14.78
N LEU A 664 1.84 -25.99 15.15
CA LEU A 664 2.79 -27.07 15.44
C LEU A 664 2.45 -27.81 16.74
N GLU A 665 1.97 -27.13 17.78
CA GLU A 665 1.51 -27.83 18.99
C GLU A 665 0.23 -28.64 18.71
N LEU A 666 -0.70 -28.11 17.93
CA LEU A 666 -1.91 -28.82 17.50
C LEU A 666 -1.54 -30.09 16.71
N GLU A 667 -0.63 -29.99 15.75
CA GLU A 667 -0.11 -31.14 15.02
C GLU A 667 0.43 -32.21 15.96
N GLN A 668 1.30 -31.82 16.90
CA GLN A 668 1.87 -32.74 17.87
C GLN A 668 0.80 -33.43 18.73
N ARG A 669 -0.17 -32.67 19.27
CA ARG A 669 -1.26 -33.23 20.10
C ARG A 669 -2.13 -34.21 19.32
N MET A 670 -2.38 -33.92 18.04
CA MET A 670 -3.12 -34.81 17.17
C MET A 670 -2.33 -36.09 16.84
N GLU A 671 -1.02 -36.00 16.61
CA GLU A 671 -0.13 -37.15 16.42
C GLU A 671 -0.14 -38.05 17.68
N GLU A 672 0.02 -37.45 18.86
CA GLU A 672 -0.02 -38.14 20.17
C GLU A 672 -1.37 -38.83 20.42
N ALA A 673 -2.47 -38.18 20.04
CA ALA A 673 -3.82 -38.71 20.15
C ALA A 673 -4.22 -39.67 19.01
N GLN A 674 -3.32 -39.93 18.05
CA GLN A 674 -3.56 -40.78 16.86
C GLN A 674 -4.80 -40.33 16.05
N LEU A 675 -5.03 -39.01 16.00
CA LEU A 675 -6.11 -38.42 15.22
C LEU A 675 -5.70 -38.33 13.74
N ALA A 676 -6.70 -38.36 12.84
CA ALA A 676 -6.46 -38.18 11.42
C ALA A 676 -5.90 -36.78 11.13
N MET A 677 -4.76 -36.71 10.44
CA MET A 677 -4.17 -35.43 10.07
C MET A 677 -5.04 -34.69 9.04
N PRO A 678 -5.38 -33.41 9.28
CA PRO A 678 -6.11 -32.62 8.30
C PRO A 678 -5.25 -32.38 7.06
N ARG A 679 -5.90 -32.11 5.92
CA ARG A 679 -5.22 -31.56 4.74
C ARG A 679 -5.59 -30.09 4.61
N ALA A 680 -4.65 -29.27 4.15
CA ALA A 680 -4.98 -27.89 3.78
C ALA A 680 -6.14 -27.90 2.77
N PRO A 681 -7.23 -27.15 2.99
CA PRO A 681 -8.40 -27.22 2.12
C PRO A 681 -8.05 -26.76 0.70
N HIS A 682 -8.42 -27.53 -0.33
CA HIS A 682 -8.28 -27.07 -1.72
C HIS A 682 -9.35 -26.02 -2.05
N LEU A 683 -8.93 -24.91 -2.67
CA LEU A 683 -9.83 -23.82 -3.10
C LEU A 683 -10.59 -24.12 -4.41
N ALA A 684 -10.15 -25.09 -5.20
CA ALA A 684 -10.60 -25.29 -6.59
C ALA A 684 -11.79 -26.26 -6.77
N VAL A 685 -12.33 -26.84 -5.70
CA VAL A 685 -13.48 -27.75 -5.78
C VAL A 685 -14.73 -26.96 -5.42
N GLU A 686 -15.71 -26.89 -6.32
CA GLU A 686 -17.08 -26.44 -5.97
C GLU A 686 -17.57 -27.31 -4.80
N ARG A 687 -17.55 -26.74 -3.59
CA ARG A 687 -17.89 -27.48 -2.39
C ARG A 687 -19.39 -27.64 -2.27
N ARG A 688 -19.82 -28.82 -1.85
CA ARG A 688 -21.21 -29.02 -1.45
C ARG A 688 -21.39 -28.41 -0.05
N PRO A 689 -22.58 -27.88 0.28
CA PRO A 689 -22.84 -27.28 1.60
C PRO A 689 -22.55 -28.22 2.79
N GLU A 690 -22.55 -29.53 2.56
CA GLU A 690 -22.30 -30.59 3.55
C GLU A 690 -20.81 -30.97 3.76
N ASP A 691 -19.85 -30.39 3.03
CA ASP A 691 -18.43 -30.67 3.23
C ASP A 691 -17.89 -29.89 4.44
N ASP A 692 -18.11 -30.41 5.66
CA ASP A 692 -17.60 -29.84 6.91
C ASP A 692 -16.07 -29.72 6.85
N ILE A 693 -15.57 -28.48 6.98
CA ILE A 693 -14.12 -28.24 7.08
C ILE A 693 -13.67 -28.72 8.45
N PHE A 694 -12.88 -29.79 8.46
CA PHE A 694 -12.30 -30.30 9.68
C PHE A 694 -11.44 -29.21 10.33
N ASP A 695 -11.82 -28.82 11.55
CA ASP A 695 -11.19 -27.77 12.33
C ASP A 695 -10.55 -28.40 13.58
N PRO A 696 -9.21 -28.57 13.59
CA PRO A 696 -8.51 -29.17 14.73
C PRO A 696 -8.78 -28.47 16.06
N THR A 697 -9.06 -27.16 16.03
CA THR A 697 -9.34 -26.37 17.24
C THR A 697 -10.67 -26.74 17.91
N ARG A 698 -11.53 -27.50 17.23
CA ARG A 698 -12.78 -28.05 17.79
C ARG A 698 -12.59 -29.42 18.44
N VAL A 699 -11.53 -30.13 18.08
CA VAL A 699 -11.24 -31.49 18.57
C VAL A 699 -10.20 -31.45 19.69
N VAL A 700 -9.19 -30.60 19.55
CA VAL A 700 -8.19 -30.33 20.58
C VAL A 700 -8.60 -29.09 21.35
N ASP A 701 -8.79 -29.22 22.66
CA ASP A 701 -9.10 -28.09 23.53
C ASP A 701 -7.92 -27.12 23.60
N VAL A 702 -8.06 -25.98 22.92
CA VAL A 702 -7.07 -24.91 22.82
C VAL A 702 -6.65 -24.39 24.21
N SER A 703 -7.52 -24.46 25.21
CA SER A 703 -7.19 -24.00 26.57
C SER A 703 -6.12 -24.86 27.26
N THR A 704 -5.91 -26.10 26.78
CA THR A 704 -4.91 -27.03 27.30
C THR A 704 -3.54 -26.92 26.63
N LEU A 705 -3.41 -26.06 25.62
CA LEU A 705 -2.16 -25.83 24.91
C LEU A 705 -1.19 -25.01 25.76
N LYS A 706 0.10 -25.29 25.62
CA LYS A 706 1.18 -24.43 26.14
C LYS A 706 1.18 -23.08 25.43
N THR A 707 0.84 -23.09 24.14
CA THR A 707 0.74 -21.92 23.26
C THR A 707 -0.63 -21.23 23.31
N ARG A 708 -1.50 -21.53 24.27
CA ARG A 708 -2.87 -20.96 24.36
C ARG A 708 -2.91 -19.42 24.34
N GLU A 709 -1.88 -18.76 24.88
CA GLU A 709 -1.78 -17.29 24.91
C GLU A 709 -1.43 -16.69 23.53
N LEU A 710 -0.95 -17.52 22.61
CA LEU A 710 -0.65 -17.17 21.22
C LEU A 710 -1.86 -17.38 20.29
N PHE A 711 -2.95 -17.97 20.77
CA PHE A 711 -4.17 -18.18 20.01
C PHE A 711 -5.08 -16.96 20.10
N TYR A 712 -5.43 -16.41 18.94
CA TYR A 712 -6.29 -15.23 18.82
C TYR A 712 -7.65 -15.63 18.23
N PRO A 713 -8.77 -15.26 18.86
CA PRO A 713 -10.09 -15.45 18.27
C PRO A 713 -10.22 -14.70 16.94
N HIS A 714 -11.06 -15.23 16.04
CA HIS A 714 -11.27 -14.66 14.71
C HIS A 714 -11.62 -13.16 14.73
N SER A 715 -12.52 -12.71 15.62
CA SER A 715 -12.94 -11.31 15.73
C SER A 715 -11.82 -10.37 16.17
N GLU A 716 -10.95 -10.81 17.07
CA GLU A 716 -9.76 -10.03 17.48
C GLU A 716 -8.78 -9.90 16.30
N LEU A 717 -8.57 -11.00 15.58
CA LEU A 717 -7.69 -11.02 14.41
C LEU A 717 -8.21 -10.14 13.26
N GLN A 718 -9.52 -10.10 13.02
CA GLN A 718 -10.12 -9.20 12.02
C GLN A 718 -9.77 -7.73 12.30
N ASN A 719 -9.82 -7.31 13.57
CA ASN A 719 -9.46 -5.94 13.95
C ASN A 719 -7.97 -5.65 13.72
N ILE A 720 -7.10 -6.59 14.11
CA ILE A 720 -5.64 -6.51 13.87
C ILE A 720 -5.36 -6.36 12.37
N VAL A 721 -6.00 -7.19 11.55
CA VAL A 721 -5.82 -7.21 10.10
C VAL A 721 -6.33 -5.93 9.44
N ALA A 722 -7.49 -5.42 9.87
CA ALA A 722 -8.03 -4.17 9.35
C ALA A 722 -7.08 -2.99 9.63
N HIS A 723 -6.56 -2.90 10.85
CA HIS A 723 -5.56 -1.92 11.25
C HIS A 723 -4.26 -2.06 10.45
N ALA A 724 -3.77 -3.29 10.28
CA ALA A 724 -2.54 -3.55 9.53
C ALA A 724 -2.64 -3.17 8.04
N ASN A 725 -3.81 -3.38 7.42
CA ASN A 725 -4.07 -2.93 6.05
C ASN A 725 -4.03 -1.41 5.92
N GLU A 726 -4.59 -0.69 6.90
CA GLU A 726 -4.56 0.78 6.95
C GLU A 726 -3.13 1.31 7.16
N CYS A 727 -2.42 0.82 8.18
CA CYS A 727 -1.02 1.18 8.45
C CYS A 727 -0.11 0.92 7.24
N ARG A 728 -0.32 -0.20 6.53
CA ARG A 728 0.44 -0.51 5.32
C ARG A 728 0.22 0.53 4.21
N LEU A 729 -1.02 0.97 4.01
CA LEU A 729 -1.34 2.01 3.02
C LEU A 729 -0.69 3.34 3.42
N ASN A 730 -0.83 3.72 4.68
CA ASN A 730 -0.24 4.92 5.29
C ASN A 730 1.28 4.96 5.11
N SER A 731 1.97 3.87 5.42
CA SER A 731 3.43 3.77 5.25
C SER A 731 3.87 3.80 3.79
N ARG A 732 3.09 3.21 2.87
CA ARG A 732 3.36 3.30 1.44
C ARG A 732 3.25 4.75 0.97
N SER A 733 2.16 5.44 1.29
CA SER A 733 1.97 6.84 0.95
C SER A 733 3.08 7.73 1.52
N ALA A 734 3.51 7.49 2.76
CA ALA A 734 4.62 8.23 3.36
C ALA A 734 5.96 8.00 2.62
N GLY A 735 6.23 6.76 2.21
CA GLY A 735 7.41 6.41 1.41
C GLY A 735 7.38 7.08 0.03
N ASP A 736 6.25 7.00 -0.67
CA ASP A 736 6.06 7.59 -2.01
C ASP A 736 6.20 9.13 -1.93
N MET A 737 5.63 9.77 -0.91
CA MET A 737 5.79 11.21 -0.65
C MET A 737 7.23 11.60 -0.29
N SER A 738 7.96 10.74 0.42
CA SER A 738 9.38 10.98 0.75
C SER A 738 10.27 10.89 -0.49
N LEU A 739 9.98 9.96 -1.42
CA LEU A 739 10.65 9.86 -2.72
C LEU A 739 10.39 11.10 -3.58
N GLU A 740 9.12 11.50 -3.70
CA GLU A 740 8.70 12.72 -4.43
C GLU A 740 9.42 13.95 -3.87
N TYR A 741 9.43 14.11 -2.55
CA TYR A 741 10.06 15.23 -1.87
C TYR A 741 11.57 15.28 -2.10
N SER A 742 12.25 14.13 -2.02
CA SER A 742 13.69 14.03 -2.26
C SER A 742 14.05 14.36 -3.71
N LEU A 743 13.22 13.93 -4.66
CA LEU A 743 13.37 14.32 -6.07
C LEU A 743 13.17 15.84 -6.25
N CYS A 744 12.18 16.44 -5.60
CA CYS A 744 11.98 17.89 -5.65
C CYS A 744 13.20 18.65 -5.13
N LEU A 745 13.80 18.21 -4.01
CA LEU A 745 15.03 18.81 -3.49
C LEU A 745 16.19 18.70 -4.47
N TYR A 746 16.36 17.55 -5.12
CA TYR A 746 17.36 17.35 -6.16
C TYR A 746 17.15 18.29 -7.35
N LEU A 747 15.92 18.39 -7.86
CA LEU A 747 15.59 19.25 -9.01
C LEU A 747 15.83 20.73 -8.68
N LEU A 748 15.48 21.18 -7.47
CA LEU A 748 15.77 22.55 -7.01
C LEU A 748 17.28 22.81 -6.92
N ALA A 749 18.06 21.84 -6.43
CA ALA A 749 19.52 21.94 -6.37
C ALA A 749 20.14 22.02 -7.78
N LEU A 750 19.66 21.19 -8.71
CA LEU A 750 20.08 21.20 -10.10
C LEU A 750 19.75 22.54 -10.79
N GLN A 751 18.53 23.05 -10.60
CA GLN A 751 18.13 24.36 -11.13
C GLN A 751 18.97 25.51 -10.56
N LYS A 752 19.32 25.45 -9.27
CA LYS A 752 20.21 26.44 -8.65
C LYS A 752 21.57 26.42 -9.32
N ARG A 753 22.15 25.23 -9.53
CA ARG A 753 23.46 25.07 -10.18
C ARG A 753 23.44 25.46 -11.66
N ALA A 754 22.35 25.18 -12.38
CA ALA A 754 22.19 25.58 -13.78
C ALA A 754 22.19 27.11 -14.00
N LYS A 755 21.92 27.91 -12.96
CA LYS A 755 22.08 29.37 -13.00
C LYS A 755 23.55 29.79 -12.96
N GLU A 756 24.41 28.97 -12.39
CA GLU A 756 25.85 29.22 -12.22
C GLU A 756 26.67 28.59 -13.37
N GLU A 757 26.20 27.46 -13.92
CA GLU A 757 26.85 26.70 -14.99
C GLU A 757 26.00 26.63 -16.27
N PRO A 758 26.34 27.40 -17.33
CA PRO A 758 25.56 27.44 -18.58
C PRO A 758 25.49 26.12 -19.36
N ALA A 759 26.36 25.16 -19.05
CA ALA A 759 26.36 23.83 -19.68
C ALA A 759 25.21 22.94 -19.19
N LEU A 760 24.63 23.26 -18.03
CA LEU A 760 23.49 22.52 -17.48
C LEU A 760 22.16 23.04 -18.08
N PRO A 761 21.18 22.15 -18.29
CA PRO A 761 19.88 22.54 -18.85
C PRO A 761 19.11 23.46 -17.89
N GLN A 762 18.68 24.62 -18.38
CA GLN A 762 17.84 25.56 -17.61
C GLN A 762 16.40 25.05 -17.43
N HIS A 763 15.91 24.27 -18.39
CA HIS A 763 14.60 23.64 -18.37
C HIS A 763 14.79 22.12 -18.38
N LEU A 764 14.07 21.44 -17.49
CA LEU A 764 14.15 20.00 -17.33
C LEU A 764 12.93 19.36 -17.97
N TYR A 765 13.16 18.47 -18.92
CA TYR A 765 12.11 17.76 -19.63
C TYR A 765 12.21 16.27 -19.36
N THR A 766 11.07 15.59 -19.42
CA THR A 766 11.03 14.12 -19.44
C THR A 766 9.89 13.64 -20.33
N THR A 767 9.96 12.39 -20.76
CA THR A 767 8.85 11.70 -21.40
C THR A 767 7.92 11.12 -20.35
N ALA A 768 6.60 11.31 -20.53
CA ALA A 768 5.59 10.77 -19.63
C ALA A 768 4.38 10.26 -20.41
N ASN A 769 3.77 9.19 -19.91
CA ASN A 769 2.58 8.60 -20.50
C ASN A 769 1.39 8.67 -19.54
N ILE A 770 0.19 8.79 -20.08
CA ILE A 770 -1.03 8.65 -19.29
C ILE A 770 -1.23 7.17 -18.93
N VAL A 771 -1.14 6.83 -17.64
CA VAL A 771 -1.31 5.45 -17.14
C VAL A 771 -2.65 5.22 -16.44
N LYS A 772 -3.37 6.31 -16.13
CA LYS A 772 -4.71 6.25 -15.55
C LYS A 772 -5.50 7.49 -15.95
N MET A 773 -6.78 7.32 -16.24
CA MET A 773 -7.72 8.41 -16.48
C MET A 773 -8.93 8.27 -15.57
N THR A 774 -9.41 9.39 -15.06
CA THR A 774 -10.67 9.52 -14.33
C THR A 774 -11.49 10.66 -14.96
N GLU A 775 -12.68 10.95 -14.44
CA GLU A 775 -13.50 12.04 -14.98
C GLU A 775 -12.96 13.44 -14.70
N GLY A 776 -12.15 13.61 -13.64
CA GLY A 776 -11.64 14.92 -13.21
C GLY A 776 -10.13 15.09 -13.36
N SER A 777 -9.40 14.01 -13.64
CA SER A 777 -7.93 14.01 -13.69
C SER A 777 -7.40 12.84 -14.51
N PHE A 778 -6.13 12.94 -14.88
CA PHE A 778 -5.34 11.83 -15.39
C PHE A 778 -4.00 11.75 -14.66
N LEU A 779 -3.40 10.56 -14.67
CA LEU A 779 -2.12 10.31 -14.04
C LEU A 779 -1.06 10.14 -15.11
N LEU A 780 -0.06 11.00 -15.06
CA LEU A 780 1.16 10.88 -15.85
C LEU A 780 2.19 10.03 -15.12
N TYR A 781 2.92 9.22 -15.86
CA TYR A 781 4.03 8.44 -15.35
C TYR A 781 5.23 8.60 -16.28
N SER A 782 6.39 8.95 -15.69
CA SER A 782 7.68 8.94 -16.38
C SER A 782 8.53 7.80 -15.87
N ALA A 783 8.92 6.90 -16.77
CA ALA A 783 9.85 5.81 -16.47
C ALA A 783 11.29 6.31 -16.26
N GLU A 784 11.66 7.46 -16.83
CA GLU A 784 13.01 8.03 -16.73
C GLU A 784 13.34 8.50 -15.32
N ILE A 785 12.34 9.02 -14.60
CA ILE A 785 12.45 9.47 -13.21
C ILE A 785 11.60 8.61 -12.25
N ALA A 786 11.07 7.48 -12.72
CA ALA A 786 10.23 6.54 -11.96
C ALA A 786 9.19 7.22 -11.06
N SER A 787 8.52 8.26 -11.57
CA SER A 787 7.62 9.13 -10.81
C SER A 787 6.29 9.33 -11.52
N GLU A 788 5.24 9.50 -10.74
CA GLU A 788 3.89 9.77 -11.21
C GLU A 788 3.37 11.12 -10.70
N VAL A 789 2.60 11.82 -11.53
CA VAL A 789 1.97 13.10 -11.18
C VAL A 789 0.53 13.09 -11.65
N GLU A 790 -0.39 13.35 -10.72
CA GLU A 790 -1.80 13.52 -11.03
C GLU A 790 -2.06 14.94 -11.55
N VAL A 791 -2.62 15.05 -12.74
CA VAL A 791 -2.98 16.31 -13.39
C VAL A 791 -4.50 16.40 -13.48
N GLY A 792 -5.06 17.39 -12.77
CA GLY A 792 -6.48 17.70 -12.85
C GLY A 792 -6.84 18.38 -14.17
N PHE A 793 -8.03 18.12 -14.69
CA PHE A 793 -8.51 18.78 -15.91
C PHE A 793 -8.72 20.29 -15.75
N ASN A 794 -8.93 20.75 -14.51
CA ASN A 794 -9.08 22.14 -14.12
C ASN A 794 -7.81 22.73 -13.48
N ASP A 795 -6.65 22.07 -13.64
CA ASP A 795 -5.40 22.54 -13.05
C ASP A 795 -4.92 23.82 -13.75
N THR A 796 -4.85 24.92 -12.98
CA THR A 796 -4.43 26.23 -13.48
C THR A 796 -2.95 26.33 -13.83
N HIS A 797 -2.13 25.36 -13.40
CA HIS A 797 -0.72 25.27 -13.79
C HIS A 797 -0.55 24.70 -15.21
N GLN A 798 -1.58 24.06 -15.76
CA GLN A 798 -1.56 23.49 -17.10
C GLN A 798 -1.90 24.53 -18.16
N ARG A 799 -1.41 24.28 -19.38
CA ARG A 799 -1.54 25.20 -20.53
C ARG A 799 -2.70 24.84 -21.46
N PHE A 800 -3.45 23.80 -21.14
CA PHE A 800 -4.66 23.39 -21.84
C PHE A 800 -5.91 23.73 -21.03
N ARG A 801 -7.05 23.79 -21.70
CA ARG A 801 -8.39 23.81 -21.09
C ARG A 801 -9.12 22.54 -21.46
N TYR A 802 -9.64 21.85 -20.46
CA TYR A 802 -10.49 20.69 -20.68
C TYR A 802 -11.83 21.10 -21.31
N GLN A 803 -12.29 20.32 -22.28
CA GLN A 803 -13.59 20.53 -22.92
C GLN A 803 -14.62 19.52 -22.46
N ARG A 804 -14.36 18.22 -22.66
CA ARG A 804 -15.27 17.13 -22.29
C ARG A 804 -14.60 15.76 -22.36
N LEU A 805 -15.23 14.80 -21.69
CA LEU A 805 -14.96 13.38 -21.82
C LEU A 805 -15.83 12.85 -22.98
N LEU A 806 -15.22 12.17 -23.95
CA LEU A 806 -15.96 11.53 -25.04
C LEU A 806 -16.07 10.04 -24.74
N GLY A 807 -17.29 9.50 -24.88
CA GLY A 807 -17.52 8.07 -25.04
C GLY A 807 -17.61 7.69 -26.52
N THR A 808 -17.46 6.41 -26.85
CA THR A 808 -17.50 5.84 -28.22
C THR A 808 -18.76 6.19 -29.05
N GLY A 809 -19.81 6.77 -28.46
CA GLY A 809 -20.98 7.29 -29.20
C GLY A 809 -20.81 8.70 -29.78
N ASP A 810 -19.85 9.50 -29.29
CA ASP A 810 -19.65 10.90 -29.68
C ASP A 810 -18.38 11.13 -30.53
N ALA A 811 -17.55 10.10 -30.70
CA ALA A 811 -16.26 10.18 -31.40
C ALA A 811 -16.37 10.26 -32.94
N ASP A 812 -17.55 10.01 -33.51
CA ASP A 812 -17.81 10.11 -34.96
C ASP A 812 -18.14 11.54 -35.44
N ALA A 813 -18.11 12.54 -34.56
CA ALA A 813 -18.19 13.94 -34.96
C ALA A 813 -16.83 14.41 -35.52
N LYS A 814 -16.65 14.27 -36.83
CA LYS A 814 -15.50 14.85 -37.57
C LYS A 814 -15.25 16.31 -37.15
N PRO A 815 -13.99 16.74 -36.95
CA PRO A 815 -13.68 18.16 -36.89
C PRO A 815 -13.99 18.80 -38.24
N ALA A 816 -14.82 19.84 -38.24
CA ALA A 816 -15.14 20.63 -39.41
C ALA A 816 -13.97 21.58 -39.74
N ALA A 817 -12.86 21.04 -40.27
CA ALA A 817 -11.77 21.84 -40.83
C ALA A 817 -10.86 21.01 -41.76
N GLU A 818 -11.40 20.49 -42.87
CA GLU A 818 -10.58 20.15 -44.04
C GLU A 818 -11.36 20.53 -45.31
N SER A 819 -11.33 21.81 -45.65
CA SER A 819 -11.64 22.27 -47.00
C SER A 819 -10.41 22.97 -47.54
N ALA A 820 -10.00 22.54 -48.74
CA ALA A 820 -8.84 23.00 -49.50
C ALA A 820 -7.49 22.41 -49.04
N ILE A 821 -7.14 21.26 -49.59
CA ILE A 821 -6.08 21.07 -50.60
C ILE A 821 -6.05 19.56 -50.89
N ASP A 822 -6.88 19.08 -51.83
CA ASP A 822 -6.46 18.03 -52.76
C ASP A 822 -7.45 17.90 -53.94
N ALA A 823 -7.71 19.02 -54.60
CA ALA A 823 -8.43 19.04 -55.87
C ALA A 823 -7.42 19.03 -57.04
N LYS A 824 -6.53 18.02 -57.13
CA LYS A 824 -5.74 17.79 -58.36
C LYS A 824 -4.98 16.47 -58.47
N ALA A 825 -5.45 15.33 -57.93
CA ALA A 825 -4.80 14.05 -58.24
C ALA A 825 -5.72 12.82 -58.10
N LYS A 826 -6.81 12.75 -58.88
CA LYS A 826 -7.47 11.46 -59.24
C LYS A 826 -8.58 11.67 -60.28
N ALA A 827 -8.19 12.22 -61.43
CA ALA A 827 -9.03 12.25 -62.63
C ALA A 827 -8.26 11.65 -63.81
N HIS A 828 -7.91 10.36 -63.72
CA HIS A 828 -7.55 9.55 -64.88
C HIS A 828 -7.67 8.06 -64.55
N ALA A 829 -8.90 7.53 -64.62
CA ALA A 829 -9.18 6.12 -64.97
C ALA A 829 -10.71 5.90 -64.98
N ARG A 830 -11.37 6.28 -66.09
CA ARG A 830 -12.71 5.79 -66.45
C ARG A 830 -12.65 5.19 -67.84
N LYS A 831 -12.90 3.88 -67.94
CA LYS A 831 -13.33 3.06 -69.11
C LYS A 831 -13.07 1.59 -68.71
N LYS A 832 -13.94 0.58 -68.83
CA LYS A 832 -15.15 0.32 -69.64
C LYS A 832 -15.87 -0.94 -69.07
N GLY A 833 -17.21 -0.98 -69.21
CA GLY A 833 -18.08 -2.18 -69.41
C GLY A 833 -18.31 -3.11 -68.20
N GLY A 834 -19.44 -3.76 -67.94
CA GLY A 834 -20.74 -3.88 -68.62
C GLY A 834 -21.38 -5.26 -68.33
N LYS A 835 -22.71 -5.29 -68.09
CA LYS A 835 -23.72 -6.39 -68.18
C LYS A 835 -23.99 -7.38 -67.02
N SER A 836 -25.20 -7.21 -66.48
CA SER A 836 -26.37 -8.10 -66.23
C SER A 836 -26.30 -9.60 -65.86
N ASP A 837 -27.31 -9.94 -65.02
CA ASP A 837 -28.15 -11.17 -64.92
C ASP A 837 -27.98 -12.16 -63.72
N MET A 838 -29.11 -12.36 -63.04
CA MET A 838 -29.48 -13.24 -61.88
C MET A 838 -29.65 -14.74 -62.26
N PRO A 839 -30.14 -15.73 -61.44
CA PRO A 839 -30.54 -15.79 -60.00
C PRO A 839 -30.17 -17.11 -59.20
N HIS A 840 -30.45 -17.08 -57.88
CA HIS A 840 -30.93 -18.13 -56.92
C HIS A 840 -30.39 -19.59 -56.86
N ARG A 841 -29.98 -20.03 -55.64
CA ARG A 841 -30.49 -21.16 -54.80
C ARG A 841 -29.56 -21.39 -53.59
N GLY A 842 -30.01 -21.32 -52.33
CA GLY A 842 -30.43 -22.46 -51.46
C GLY A 842 -29.20 -23.18 -50.86
N ALA A 843 -29.03 -23.49 -49.57
CA ALA A 843 -29.91 -23.63 -48.42
C ALA A 843 -29.05 -23.71 -47.12
N GLU A 844 -29.71 -23.45 -45.98
CA GLU A 844 -29.49 -24.01 -44.62
C GLU A 844 -28.08 -24.02 -43.97
N GLU A 845 -27.89 -23.13 -42.98
CA GLU A 845 -26.99 -23.39 -41.85
C GLU A 845 -27.67 -23.08 -40.51
N GLY A 846 -27.50 -24.03 -39.58
CA GLY A 846 -28.17 -24.10 -38.29
C GLY A 846 -27.75 -23.03 -37.29
N LYS A 847 -28.73 -22.65 -36.47
CA LYS A 847 -28.59 -21.80 -35.29
C LYS A 847 -27.54 -22.38 -34.32
N LYS A 848 -26.38 -21.73 -34.21
CA LYS A 848 -25.59 -21.71 -32.98
C LYS A 848 -25.85 -20.38 -32.28
N SER A 849 -26.45 -20.46 -31.10
CA SER A 849 -26.63 -19.36 -30.18
C SER A 849 -25.27 -18.79 -29.76
N LEU A 850 -24.96 -17.59 -30.25
CA LEU A 850 -23.90 -16.73 -29.69
C LEU A 850 -24.33 -16.28 -28.28
N PRO A 851 -23.42 -16.30 -27.28
CA PRO A 851 -23.70 -15.69 -26.00
C PRO A 851 -23.81 -14.17 -26.17
N HIS A 852 -24.80 -13.57 -25.51
CA HIS A 852 -24.98 -12.13 -25.39
C HIS A 852 -23.67 -11.47 -24.92
N VAL A 853 -22.99 -10.73 -25.81
CA VAL A 853 -21.95 -9.77 -25.41
C VAL A 853 -22.67 -8.52 -24.91
N SER A 854 -22.73 -8.38 -23.60
CA SER A 854 -23.12 -7.14 -22.93
C SER A 854 -22.07 -6.06 -23.20
N GLY A 855 -22.51 -4.93 -23.80
CA GLY A 855 -21.84 -3.61 -23.84
C GLY A 855 -20.32 -3.58 -24.06
N ALA A 856 -19.88 -3.20 -25.27
CA ALA A 856 -18.48 -2.83 -25.48
C ALA A 856 -18.07 -1.71 -24.49
N PRO A 857 -16.88 -1.81 -23.85
CA PRO A 857 -16.40 -0.77 -22.98
C PRO A 857 -16.28 0.53 -23.78
N THR A 858 -16.79 1.60 -23.19
CA THR A 858 -16.80 2.93 -23.77
C THR A 858 -15.37 3.46 -23.66
N LYS A 859 -14.67 3.59 -24.79
CA LYS A 859 -13.39 4.29 -24.87
C LYS A 859 -13.53 5.66 -24.22
N VAL A 860 -12.81 5.87 -23.12
CA VAL A 860 -12.81 7.15 -22.39
C VAL A 860 -11.65 7.96 -22.91
N VAL A 861 -11.94 8.98 -23.72
CA VAL A 861 -10.93 9.96 -24.15
C VAL A 861 -11.26 11.35 -23.63
N ALA A 862 -10.23 12.12 -23.28
CA ALA A 862 -10.38 13.50 -22.85
C ALA A 862 -10.04 14.45 -24.00
N GLN A 863 -10.97 15.33 -24.35
CA GLN A 863 -10.75 16.38 -25.34
C GLN A 863 -10.28 17.65 -24.64
N VAL A 864 -9.14 18.19 -25.05
CA VAL A 864 -8.58 19.44 -24.53
C VAL A 864 -8.34 20.45 -25.65
N SER A 865 -8.46 21.74 -25.32
CA SER A 865 -8.06 22.85 -26.19
C SER A 865 -6.83 23.55 -25.64
N TRP A 866 -5.89 23.82 -26.53
CA TRP A 866 -4.71 24.64 -26.26
C TRP A 866 -4.98 26.09 -26.63
N ALA A 867 -4.02 26.98 -26.32
CA ALA A 867 -4.02 28.32 -26.88
C ALA A 867 -3.93 28.29 -28.42
N PRO A 868 -4.36 29.36 -29.12
CA PRO A 868 -4.19 29.44 -30.57
C PRO A 868 -2.71 29.27 -30.96
N HIS A 869 -2.45 28.53 -32.03
CA HIS A 869 -1.09 28.26 -32.48
C HIS A 869 -0.34 29.59 -32.75
N PRO A 870 0.88 29.80 -32.25
CA PRO A 870 1.54 31.11 -32.27
C PRO A 870 1.82 31.65 -33.68
N VAL A 871 1.96 30.77 -34.67
CA VAL A 871 2.20 31.12 -36.08
C VAL A 871 0.91 31.21 -36.91
N THR A 872 0.01 30.21 -36.85
CA THR A 872 -1.18 30.13 -37.71
C THR A 872 -2.41 30.81 -37.10
N GLY A 873 -2.44 31.00 -35.77
CA GLY A 873 -3.59 31.56 -35.04
C GLY A 873 -4.79 30.63 -34.92
N GLU A 874 -4.66 29.37 -35.36
CA GLU A 874 -5.74 28.39 -35.30
C GLU A 874 -5.90 27.80 -33.89
N ASP A 875 -7.15 27.52 -33.49
CA ASP A 875 -7.44 26.80 -32.25
C ASP A 875 -6.96 25.35 -32.38
N VAL A 876 -6.12 24.92 -31.44
CA VAL A 876 -5.57 23.56 -31.44
C VAL A 876 -6.29 22.72 -30.40
N ILE A 877 -6.91 21.64 -30.85
CA ILE A 877 -7.60 20.65 -30.00
C ILE A 877 -6.82 19.34 -30.07
N GLU A 878 -6.59 18.73 -28.92
CA GLU A 878 -5.94 17.42 -28.80
C GLU A 878 -6.84 16.47 -28.00
N VAL A 879 -6.80 15.18 -28.35
CA VAL A 879 -7.56 14.14 -27.65
C VAL A 879 -6.57 13.25 -26.93
N PHE A 880 -6.74 13.14 -25.62
CA PHE A 880 -5.92 12.31 -24.74
C PHE A 880 -6.62 10.99 -24.47
N ASP A 881 -5.85 9.92 -24.52
CA ASP A 881 -6.27 8.56 -24.19
C ASP A 881 -5.23 7.91 -23.27
N LEU A 882 -5.56 6.76 -22.68
CA LEU A 882 -4.57 5.93 -22.01
C LEU A 882 -3.41 5.63 -22.95
N PHE A 883 -2.20 5.61 -22.40
CA PHE A 883 -0.94 5.43 -23.11
C PHE A 883 -0.48 6.59 -24.00
N THR A 884 -1.25 7.70 -24.08
CA THR A 884 -0.80 8.91 -24.79
C THR A 884 0.50 9.43 -24.18
N GLU A 885 1.50 9.67 -25.03
CA GLU A 885 2.84 10.13 -24.65
C GLU A 885 2.96 11.65 -24.79
N PHE A 886 3.59 12.28 -23.80
CA PHE A 886 3.93 13.69 -23.77
C PHE A 886 5.41 13.88 -23.48
N VAL A 887 5.97 14.96 -24.03
CA VAL A 887 7.15 15.60 -23.41
C VAL A 887 6.61 16.64 -22.46
N VAL A 888 7.00 16.52 -21.19
CA VAL A 888 6.53 17.39 -20.11
C VAL A 888 7.69 18.20 -19.55
N LEU A 889 7.40 19.44 -19.15
CA LEU A 889 8.32 20.27 -18.38
C LEU A 889 8.17 19.90 -16.90
N LEU A 890 9.30 19.62 -16.24
CA LEU A 890 9.35 19.34 -14.82
C LEU A 890 9.47 20.65 -14.03
N GLU A 891 8.52 20.88 -13.14
CA GLU A 891 8.53 22.00 -12.21
C GLU A 891 8.38 21.52 -10.77
N VAL A 892 8.97 22.25 -9.83
CA VAL A 892 8.76 22.03 -8.40
C VAL A 892 7.84 23.13 -7.89
N THR A 893 6.66 22.73 -7.42
CA THR A 893 5.64 23.64 -6.90
C THR A 893 5.43 23.40 -5.41
N THR A 894 4.75 24.32 -4.73
CA THR A 894 4.34 24.13 -3.33
C THR A 894 2.84 23.82 -3.29
N LYS A 895 2.48 22.53 -3.32
CA LYS A 895 1.09 22.09 -3.17
C LYS A 895 0.82 21.78 -1.70
N GLN A 896 -0.21 22.39 -1.12
CA GLN A 896 -0.64 22.16 0.27
C GLN A 896 0.43 22.42 1.35
N GLY A 897 1.49 23.18 1.04
CA GLY A 897 2.56 23.48 2.00
C GLY A 897 3.73 22.52 2.00
N ARG A 898 3.79 21.60 1.05
CA ARG A 898 4.95 20.76 0.78
C ARG A 898 5.45 21.02 -0.63
N LEU A 899 6.73 20.79 -0.84
CA LEU A 899 7.27 20.65 -2.19
C LEU A 899 6.57 19.46 -2.87
N SER A 900 6.18 19.65 -4.11
CA SER A 900 5.52 18.63 -4.93
C SER A 900 6.00 18.74 -6.36
N LEU A 901 6.12 17.59 -7.02
CA LEU A 901 6.52 17.50 -8.40
C LEU A 901 5.33 17.85 -9.29
N ASP A 902 5.56 18.71 -10.29
CA ASP A 902 4.57 19.04 -11.30
C ASP A 902 5.11 18.67 -12.70
N MET A 903 4.22 18.16 -13.54
CA MET A 903 4.49 17.83 -14.94
C MET A 903 3.59 18.70 -15.82
N GLN A 904 4.14 19.78 -16.35
CA GLN A 904 3.41 20.67 -17.24
C GLN A 904 3.44 20.10 -18.67
N LEU A 905 2.27 19.83 -19.24
CA LEU A 905 2.18 19.34 -20.61
C LEU A 905 2.52 20.46 -21.61
N LEU A 906 3.39 20.14 -22.57
CA LEU A 906 3.73 21.05 -23.65
C LEU A 906 2.69 20.99 -24.79
N PRO A 907 2.30 22.14 -25.35
CA PRO A 907 1.44 22.17 -26.51
C PRO A 907 2.14 21.53 -27.73
N PRO A 908 1.38 21.06 -28.73
CA PRO A 908 1.95 20.31 -29.86
C PRO A 908 3.12 21.00 -30.58
N TRP A 909 3.05 22.32 -30.78
CA TRP A 909 4.09 23.09 -31.49
C TRP A 909 5.40 23.29 -30.71
N GLU A 910 5.39 23.12 -29.39
CA GLU A 910 6.61 23.14 -28.57
C GLU A 910 7.15 21.73 -28.32
N ARG A 911 6.28 20.71 -28.40
CA ARG A 911 6.63 19.32 -28.11
C ARG A 911 7.67 18.78 -29.10
N GLU A 912 7.59 19.11 -30.38
CA GLU A 912 8.57 18.65 -31.38
C GLU A 912 9.96 19.25 -31.14
N ALA A 913 10.03 20.55 -30.87
CA ALA A 913 11.29 21.22 -30.52
C ALA A 913 11.87 20.65 -29.22
N ALA A 914 11.03 20.44 -28.21
CA ALA A 914 11.43 19.82 -26.96
C ALA A 914 11.92 18.38 -27.17
N ARG A 915 11.29 17.57 -28.02
CA ARG A 915 11.75 16.20 -28.34
C ARG A 915 13.17 16.17 -28.91
N CYS A 916 13.55 17.16 -29.71
CA CYS A 916 14.90 17.25 -30.29
C CYS A 916 15.96 17.68 -29.28
N VAL A 917 15.57 18.40 -28.22
CA VAL A 917 16.49 19.00 -27.24
C VAL A 917 16.47 18.25 -25.91
N CYS A 918 15.40 17.51 -25.58
CA CYS A 918 15.11 16.85 -24.29
C CYS A 918 16.31 16.05 -23.81
N PRO A 919 17.21 16.66 -23.02
CA PRO A 919 18.30 15.92 -22.45
C PRO A 919 17.67 15.07 -21.35
N LYS A 920 18.11 13.82 -21.19
CA LYS A 920 17.74 13.08 -20.00
C LYS A 920 18.07 13.93 -18.78
N VAL A 921 17.15 14.00 -17.81
CA VAL A 921 17.38 14.71 -16.55
C VAL A 921 18.73 14.24 -16.00
N PRO A 922 19.72 15.15 -15.81
CA PRO A 922 21.01 14.76 -15.24
C PRO A 922 20.76 14.04 -13.92
N THR A 923 21.35 12.85 -13.78
CA THR A 923 21.14 11.99 -12.60
C THR A 923 22.15 12.25 -11.50
N SER A 924 23.21 13.00 -11.77
CA SER A 924 24.25 13.36 -10.80
C SER A 924 24.56 14.84 -10.92
N LEU A 925 24.65 15.53 -9.78
CA LEU A 925 25.25 16.86 -9.71
C LEU A 925 26.77 16.74 -9.89
N VAL A 926 27.43 15.72 -9.32
CA VAL A 926 28.90 15.69 -9.25
C VAL A 926 29.54 15.27 -10.58
N GLU A 927 28.89 14.41 -11.35
CA GLU A 927 29.47 13.76 -12.54
C GLU A 927 29.13 14.45 -13.87
N THR A 928 28.57 15.66 -13.86
CA THR A 928 28.37 16.42 -15.11
C THR A 928 29.66 17.09 -15.57
N LEU A 929 30.50 16.32 -16.25
CA LEU A 929 31.50 16.78 -17.23
C LEU A 929 31.42 15.93 -18.50
#